data_AF-A0A1Q7C8S6-F1
#
_entry.id   AF-A0A1Q7C8S6-F1
#
_cell.length_a   1.000
_cell.length_b   1.000
_cell.length_c   1.000
_cell.angle_alpha   90.00
_cell.angle_beta   90.00
_cell.angle_gamma   90.00
#
_symmetry.space_group_name_H-M   'P 1'
#
loop_
_entity.id
_entity.type
_entity.pdbx_description
1 polymer ?
#
loop_
_entity_poly.entity_id
_entity_poly.type
_entity_poly.pdbx_seq_one_letter_code
_entity_poly.pdbx_strand_id
1 'polypeptide(L)'
;MGEPSPGAPSERPPEDRLDSWKEIAAYLERDVTTVQRWEKREGMPVHRHLHDKMGSVYAFRADLDAWARSRNLRAAQENGNDAPSLNPPVPPPRPAISATRTSWRFVVPMAAAGVALAIGAGLWFQGTEYFWRSPIADARYQTITDFEGVEQAAAMSRDGHFVAFLSDRDGQMDVWVTQVGSGQFHNLTRGSAPELVNPSVRTLGFSPDGTFVTFWVRKQDGSKGGDINIWSVPTLGGQPKTFLEGVAEFDWSRDGSRLTYHTPGPGDPLFVSDGSRRSGDVSIFTAPAGLHSHFPSWAPDKTFIYFVQGSLPDKLDIWRIRPTGGTPERITSHNGNVTYPVLLDQRTLMYLASDSDGSGPCLYSMNVERRIPHRLTSGPERYTSLAASADGRRLVVTATSPKRTLWRLHIADALAGASAASPISLTTGTGFSPRLGPNYLLYVSSTGNGESIWKLGNGAGTELWSGQGARVFGGPAISPDGRRIAFSVRQRAQMLLYVMQADGTNARIVSDSLELQGAPAWAPDGKSITSAADDHGVPHLFRVPVDGGTPALFVQEYSVDPAWAPDGRLLIYSGPDIGTTFSVKAVTADAAAHPLLALTLTRGARHLVFQPGGRTLVFLRGEIQHKNLWLIDLETGAERQLTNLPPDFDIRDFDISADGHEVVLERVQERSDVVLLDLPRP
;
A
#
# COMPACT_ATOMS: atom_id res chain seq x y z
N MET A 1 -9.35 -56.57 -10.57
CA MET A 1 -10.33 -55.60 -10.04
C MET A 1 -9.62 -54.25 -10.00
N GLY A 2 -10.18 -53.22 -10.62
CA GLY A 2 -9.47 -51.96 -10.94
C GLY A 2 -9.83 -51.52 -12.35
N GLU A 3 -10.61 -50.45 -12.45
CA GLU A 3 -11.22 -49.96 -13.69
C GLU A 3 -10.24 -49.09 -14.53
N PRO A 4 -10.41 -49.01 -15.85
CA PRO A 4 -9.73 -48.01 -16.67
C PRO A 4 -10.38 -46.62 -16.51
N SER A 5 -9.56 -45.57 -16.48
CA SER A 5 -10.03 -44.17 -16.45
C SER A 5 -10.80 -43.77 -17.72
N PRO A 6 -11.78 -42.84 -17.63
CA PRO A 6 -12.58 -42.40 -18.77
C PRO A 6 -11.76 -41.54 -19.75
N GLY A 7 -12.05 -41.68 -21.04
CA GLY A 7 -11.32 -41.02 -22.13
C GLY A 7 -11.63 -39.53 -22.30
N ALA A 8 -10.77 -38.87 -23.08
CA ALA A 8 -10.94 -37.48 -23.49
C ALA A 8 -12.24 -37.25 -24.30
N PRO A 9 -12.85 -36.05 -24.25
CA PRO A 9 -14.03 -35.74 -25.04
C PRO A 9 -13.71 -35.76 -26.54
N SER A 10 -14.60 -36.33 -27.33
CA SER A 10 -14.49 -36.36 -28.79
C SER A 10 -14.73 -34.98 -29.40
N GLU A 11 -13.74 -34.45 -30.11
CA GLU A 11 -13.93 -33.26 -30.94
C GLU A 11 -14.88 -33.59 -32.10
N ARG A 12 -16.07 -32.97 -32.09
CA ARG A 12 -17.05 -33.05 -33.18
C ARG A 12 -16.59 -32.13 -34.33
N PRO A 13 -16.85 -32.49 -35.60
CA PRO A 13 -16.37 -31.74 -36.75
C PRO A 13 -16.91 -30.29 -36.80
N PRO A 14 -16.18 -29.33 -37.41
CA PRO A 14 -16.51 -27.90 -37.33
C PRO A 14 -17.87 -27.47 -37.92
N GLU A 15 -18.44 -28.28 -38.83
CA GLU A 15 -19.64 -27.90 -39.60
C GLU A 15 -20.96 -27.87 -38.80
N ASP A 16 -20.97 -28.47 -37.60
CA ASP A 16 -22.17 -28.57 -36.75
C ASP A 16 -22.32 -27.46 -35.69
N ARG A 17 -21.44 -26.45 -35.74
CA ARG A 17 -21.35 -25.35 -34.77
C ARG A 17 -21.88 -24.02 -35.35
N LEU A 18 -22.56 -23.24 -34.53
CA LEU A 18 -23.03 -21.88 -34.81
C LEU A 18 -22.30 -20.92 -33.87
N ASP A 19 -21.54 -19.97 -34.40
CA ASP A 19 -20.53 -19.18 -33.66
C ASP A 19 -20.98 -17.74 -33.32
N SER A 20 -22.28 -17.45 -33.47
CA SER A 20 -22.84 -16.18 -33.04
C SER A 20 -24.32 -16.27 -32.69
N TRP A 21 -24.79 -15.33 -31.86
CA TRP A 21 -26.22 -15.13 -31.58
C TRP A 21 -27.06 -14.97 -32.86
N LYS A 22 -26.48 -14.39 -33.92
CA LYS A 22 -27.17 -14.17 -35.20
C LYS A 22 -27.37 -15.47 -35.98
N GLU A 23 -26.38 -16.36 -35.95
CA GLU A 23 -26.47 -17.70 -36.57
C GLU A 23 -27.43 -18.62 -35.81
N ILE A 24 -27.39 -18.61 -34.47
CA ILE A 24 -28.34 -19.34 -33.62
C ILE A 24 -29.77 -18.88 -33.87
N ALA A 25 -29.98 -17.56 -33.95
CA ALA A 25 -31.28 -16.96 -34.25
C ALA A 25 -31.79 -17.33 -35.65
N ALA A 26 -30.92 -17.28 -36.67
CA ALA A 26 -31.24 -17.68 -38.03
C ALA A 26 -31.57 -19.17 -38.16
N TYR A 27 -30.81 -20.05 -37.49
CA TYR A 27 -31.06 -21.50 -37.51
C TYR A 27 -32.41 -21.89 -36.90
N LEU A 28 -32.85 -21.18 -35.86
CA LEU A 28 -34.14 -21.40 -35.22
C LEU A 28 -35.31 -20.59 -35.83
N GLU A 29 -35.05 -19.84 -36.92
CA GLU A 29 -36.00 -18.93 -37.57
C GLU A 29 -36.65 -17.91 -36.60
N ARG A 30 -35.84 -17.23 -35.79
CA ARG A 30 -36.29 -16.26 -34.77
C ARG A 30 -35.40 -15.02 -34.66
N ASP A 31 -35.90 -14.01 -33.97
CA ASP A 31 -35.11 -12.85 -33.56
C ASP A 31 -34.10 -13.19 -32.46
N VAL A 32 -32.94 -12.50 -32.49
CA VAL A 32 -31.85 -12.62 -31.50
C VAL A 32 -32.35 -12.42 -30.06
N THR A 33 -33.24 -11.46 -29.84
CA THR A 33 -33.83 -11.18 -28.51
C THR A 33 -34.71 -12.32 -28.00
N THR A 34 -35.34 -13.09 -28.91
CA THR A 34 -36.15 -14.26 -28.56
C THR A 34 -35.26 -15.42 -28.10
N VAL A 35 -34.19 -15.73 -28.84
CA VAL A 35 -33.27 -16.82 -28.46
C VAL A 35 -32.44 -16.51 -27.20
N GLN A 36 -32.06 -15.25 -26.97
CA GLN A 36 -31.45 -14.82 -25.69
C GLN A 36 -32.42 -14.93 -24.51
N ARG A 37 -33.72 -14.67 -24.73
CA ARG A 37 -34.75 -14.92 -23.72
C ARG A 37 -34.92 -16.42 -23.45
N TRP A 38 -34.77 -17.28 -24.46
CA TRP A 38 -34.83 -18.72 -24.32
C TRP A 38 -33.63 -19.32 -23.59
N GLU A 39 -32.40 -18.81 -23.81
CA GLU A 39 -31.24 -19.11 -22.94
C GLU A 39 -31.60 -18.80 -21.48
N LYS A 40 -32.01 -17.56 -21.19
CA LYS A 40 -32.19 -17.06 -19.83
C LYS A 40 -33.40 -17.62 -19.07
N ARG A 41 -34.48 -18.01 -19.75
CA ARG A 41 -35.74 -18.47 -19.11
C ARG A 41 -36.09 -19.93 -19.37
N GLU A 42 -35.63 -20.50 -20.48
CA GLU A 42 -36.05 -21.82 -20.96
C GLU A 42 -34.86 -22.79 -21.08
N GLY A 43 -33.65 -22.37 -20.64
CA GLY A 43 -32.46 -23.21 -20.56
C GLY A 43 -31.91 -23.66 -21.91
N MET A 44 -32.08 -22.85 -22.96
CA MET A 44 -31.57 -23.17 -24.30
C MET A 44 -30.03 -23.33 -24.27
N PRO A 45 -29.47 -24.44 -24.81
CA PRO A 45 -28.04 -24.73 -24.69
C PRO A 45 -27.21 -23.76 -25.54
N VAL A 46 -26.47 -22.87 -24.88
CA VAL A 46 -25.53 -21.90 -25.47
C VAL A 46 -24.27 -21.85 -24.60
N HIS A 47 -23.11 -21.87 -25.24
CA HIS A 47 -21.80 -21.84 -24.60
C HIS A 47 -21.12 -20.48 -24.82
N ARG A 48 -20.22 -20.10 -23.92
CA ARG A 48 -19.48 -18.82 -23.94
C ARG A 48 -17.98 -19.10 -24.02
N HIS A 49 -17.25 -18.37 -24.86
CA HIS A 49 -15.80 -18.52 -24.95
C HIS A 49 -15.09 -17.88 -23.75
N LEU A 50 -14.04 -18.53 -23.24
CA LEU A 50 -13.23 -18.11 -22.09
C LEU A 50 -12.03 -17.21 -22.51
N HIS A 51 -12.24 -16.18 -23.33
CA HIS A 51 -11.16 -15.28 -23.79
C HIS A 51 -11.63 -13.81 -23.96
N ASP A 52 -10.67 -12.89 -24.08
CA ASP A 52 -10.72 -11.41 -23.92
C ASP A 52 -11.70 -10.55 -24.78
N LYS A 53 -12.77 -11.12 -25.34
CA LYS A 53 -13.86 -10.33 -25.93
C LYS A 53 -15.19 -10.70 -25.29
N MET A 54 -15.68 -9.83 -24.41
CA MET A 54 -16.98 -9.98 -23.76
C MET A 54 -18.10 -10.21 -24.79
N GLY A 55 -18.72 -11.40 -24.74
CA GLY A 55 -20.01 -11.66 -25.40
C GLY A 55 -20.02 -12.63 -26.58
N SER A 56 -18.89 -13.21 -27.00
CA SER A 56 -18.90 -14.28 -28.02
C SER A 56 -19.50 -15.58 -27.46
N VAL A 57 -20.44 -16.17 -28.22
CA VAL A 57 -21.18 -17.38 -27.87
C VAL A 57 -21.17 -18.38 -29.02
N TYR A 58 -21.33 -19.66 -28.72
CA TYR A 58 -21.58 -20.69 -29.72
C TYR A 58 -22.62 -21.73 -29.23
N ALA A 59 -23.23 -22.45 -30.17
CA ALA A 59 -24.09 -23.61 -29.88
C ALA A 59 -23.95 -24.67 -30.98
N PHE A 60 -24.25 -25.93 -30.66
CA PHE A 60 -24.30 -27.03 -31.65
C PHE A 60 -25.73 -27.27 -32.12
N ARG A 61 -25.93 -27.53 -33.41
CA ARG A 61 -27.28 -27.71 -33.99
C ARG A 61 -28.03 -28.88 -33.35
N ALA A 62 -27.35 -30.01 -33.16
CA ALA A 62 -27.93 -31.21 -32.53
C ALA A 62 -28.51 -30.95 -31.12
N ASP A 63 -27.85 -30.10 -30.33
CA ASP A 63 -28.28 -29.78 -28.96
C ASP A 63 -29.48 -28.80 -28.97
N LEU A 64 -29.50 -27.84 -29.91
CA LEU A 64 -30.64 -26.95 -30.14
C LEU A 64 -31.87 -27.72 -30.64
N ASP A 65 -31.69 -28.69 -31.54
CA ASP A 65 -32.76 -29.56 -32.05
C ASP A 65 -33.35 -30.46 -30.94
N ALA A 66 -32.49 -31.01 -30.07
CA ALA A 66 -32.92 -31.81 -28.93
C ALA A 66 -33.72 -30.98 -27.92
N TRP A 67 -33.24 -29.77 -27.62
CA TRP A 67 -33.95 -28.80 -26.79
C TRP A 67 -35.31 -28.42 -27.41
N ALA A 68 -35.35 -28.08 -28.70
CA ALA A 68 -36.58 -27.70 -29.40
C ALA A 68 -37.64 -28.82 -29.42
N ARG A 69 -37.22 -30.08 -29.59
CA ARG A 69 -38.11 -31.25 -29.45
C ARG A 69 -38.70 -31.36 -28.04
N SER A 70 -37.88 -31.22 -27.00
CA SER A 70 -38.34 -31.27 -25.59
C SER A 70 -39.30 -30.13 -25.24
N ARG A 71 -39.08 -28.95 -25.82
CA ARG A 71 -39.90 -27.75 -25.67
C ARG A 71 -41.27 -27.92 -26.32
N ASN A 72 -41.31 -28.45 -27.54
CA ASN A 72 -42.57 -28.75 -28.24
C ASN A 72 -43.37 -29.86 -27.55
N LEU A 73 -42.71 -30.86 -26.95
CA LEU A 73 -43.38 -31.88 -26.13
C LEU A 73 -44.05 -31.28 -24.88
N ARG A 74 -43.39 -30.36 -24.17
CA ARG A 74 -44.02 -29.61 -23.06
C ARG A 74 -45.23 -28.80 -23.53
N ALA A 75 -45.09 -28.05 -24.62
CA ALA A 75 -46.20 -27.27 -25.18
C ALA A 75 -47.37 -28.14 -25.69
N ALA A 76 -47.11 -29.35 -26.18
CA ALA A 76 -48.14 -30.31 -26.57
C ALA A 76 -48.86 -30.92 -25.34
N GLN A 77 -48.16 -31.13 -24.23
CA GLN A 77 -48.76 -31.56 -22.97
C GLN A 77 -49.66 -30.51 -22.34
N GLU A 78 -49.32 -29.22 -22.47
CA GLU A 78 -50.16 -28.12 -21.98
C GLU A 78 -51.41 -27.88 -22.85
N ASN A 79 -51.36 -28.19 -24.15
CA ASN A 79 -52.48 -27.99 -25.10
C ASN A 79 -53.34 -29.25 -25.34
N GLY A 80 -53.03 -30.39 -24.72
CA GLY A 80 -53.68 -31.68 -25.00
C GLY A 80 -55.08 -31.89 -24.38
N ASN A 81 -55.73 -30.84 -23.88
CA ASN A 81 -56.90 -30.96 -22.99
C ASN A 81 -58.26 -30.59 -23.60
N ASP A 82 -58.33 -30.23 -24.90
CA ASP A 82 -59.60 -29.98 -25.61
C ASP A 82 -59.60 -30.60 -27.02
N ALA A 83 -60.64 -31.37 -27.34
CA ALA A 83 -60.88 -31.99 -28.64
C ALA A 83 -62.32 -31.70 -29.14
N PRO A 84 -62.58 -31.69 -30.47
CA PRO A 84 -63.50 -30.68 -31.02
C PRO A 84 -64.76 -31.22 -31.76
N SER A 85 -65.80 -30.37 -31.88
CA SER A 85 -66.82 -30.39 -32.97
C SER A 85 -67.57 -29.04 -33.02
N LEU A 86 -67.49 -28.27 -34.12
CA LEU A 86 -68.35 -28.21 -35.34
C LEU A 86 -69.62 -27.30 -35.24
N ASN A 87 -69.70 -26.31 -36.15
CA ASN A 87 -70.72 -25.22 -36.28
C ASN A 87 -72.03 -25.69 -36.98
N PRO A 88 -73.08 -24.85 -37.26
CA PRO A 88 -73.48 -23.48 -36.82
C PRO A 88 -74.91 -23.52 -36.16
N PRO A 89 -75.89 -22.56 -36.21
CA PRO A 89 -75.96 -21.15 -36.66
C PRO A 89 -76.69 -20.14 -35.69
N VAL A 90 -77.07 -18.96 -36.22
CA VAL A 90 -77.80 -17.78 -35.67
C VAL A 90 -79.23 -17.74 -36.28
N PRO A 91 -80.38 -17.37 -35.63
CA PRO A 91 -80.76 -16.02 -35.06
C PRO A 91 -81.73 -16.01 -33.82
N PRO A 92 -82.29 -14.87 -33.31
CA PRO A 92 -81.78 -13.50 -33.07
C PRO A 92 -82.12 -13.01 -31.60
N PRO A 93 -82.50 -11.74 -31.20
CA PRO A 93 -82.02 -11.17 -29.93
C PRO A 93 -83.11 -10.79 -28.88
N ARG A 94 -82.71 -10.53 -27.62
CA ARG A 94 -83.19 -9.42 -26.72
C ARG A 94 -82.54 -9.46 -25.31
N PRO A 95 -82.63 -8.38 -24.50
CA PRO A 95 -81.56 -8.01 -23.57
C PRO A 95 -81.75 -8.49 -22.12
N ALA A 96 -80.65 -8.50 -21.37
CA ALA A 96 -80.66 -8.52 -19.91
C ALA A 96 -79.63 -7.54 -19.34
N ILE A 97 -80.04 -6.81 -18.30
CA ILE A 97 -79.26 -5.78 -17.59
C ILE A 97 -78.21 -6.46 -16.70
N SER A 98 -76.99 -5.91 -16.62
CA SER A 98 -76.00 -6.31 -15.61
C SER A 98 -75.06 -5.16 -15.24
N ALA A 99 -74.70 -5.08 -13.96
CA ALA A 99 -74.08 -3.91 -13.34
C ALA A 99 -72.58 -3.75 -13.65
N THR A 100 -72.15 -2.50 -13.85
CA THR A 100 -70.73 -2.11 -13.89
C THR A 100 -70.09 -2.25 -12.51
N ARG A 101 -69.46 -3.40 -12.23
CA ARG A 101 -68.47 -3.53 -11.14
C ARG A 101 -67.11 -3.08 -11.64
N THR A 102 -66.69 -1.89 -11.21
CA THR A 102 -65.38 -1.28 -11.53
C THR A 102 -64.23 -2.20 -11.10
N SER A 103 -63.25 -2.40 -11.98
CA SER A 103 -62.27 -3.50 -11.91
C SER A 103 -61.07 -3.24 -10.98
N TRP A 104 -61.30 -3.12 -9.67
CA TRP A 104 -60.22 -3.07 -8.67
C TRP A 104 -59.27 -4.29 -8.67
N ARG A 105 -59.66 -5.41 -9.30
CA ARG A 105 -58.88 -6.65 -9.39
C ARG A 105 -57.52 -6.53 -10.09
N PHE A 106 -57.30 -5.50 -10.93
CA PHE A 106 -56.01 -5.30 -11.62
C PHE A 106 -55.17 -4.16 -11.04
N VAL A 107 -55.78 -3.17 -10.37
CA VAL A 107 -55.06 -2.01 -9.82
C VAL A 107 -54.21 -2.42 -8.61
N VAL A 108 -54.78 -3.23 -7.70
CA VAL A 108 -54.09 -3.67 -6.47
C VAL A 108 -52.82 -4.48 -6.73
N PRO A 109 -52.79 -5.54 -7.57
CA PRO A 109 -51.55 -6.28 -7.83
C PRO A 109 -50.50 -5.46 -8.58
N MET A 110 -50.91 -4.53 -9.44
CA MET A 110 -49.98 -3.66 -10.16
C MET A 110 -49.34 -2.61 -9.23
N ALA A 111 -50.11 -2.05 -8.29
CA ALA A 111 -49.59 -1.20 -7.22
C ALA A 111 -48.65 -1.97 -6.29
N ALA A 112 -49.01 -3.20 -5.89
CA ALA A 112 -48.16 -4.06 -5.08
C ALA A 112 -46.82 -4.41 -5.78
N ALA A 113 -46.84 -4.70 -7.09
CA ALA A 113 -45.63 -4.92 -7.87
C ALA A 113 -44.77 -3.65 -8.00
N GLY A 114 -45.39 -2.47 -8.18
CA GLY A 114 -44.70 -1.18 -8.16
C GLY A 114 -44.04 -0.88 -6.82
N VAL A 115 -44.73 -1.14 -5.70
CA VAL A 115 -44.18 -1.02 -4.34
C VAL A 115 -43.05 -2.02 -4.11
N ALA A 116 -43.19 -3.28 -4.55
CA ALA A 116 -42.12 -4.29 -4.44
C ALA A 116 -40.88 -3.91 -5.27
N LEU A 117 -41.05 -3.34 -6.46
CA LEU A 117 -39.94 -2.81 -7.26
C LEU A 117 -39.30 -1.57 -6.62
N ALA A 118 -40.09 -0.67 -6.03
CA ALA A 118 -39.58 0.49 -5.30
C ALA A 118 -38.82 0.08 -4.03
N ILE A 119 -39.28 -0.94 -3.30
CA ILE A 119 -38.57 -1.55 -2.17
C ILE A 119 -37.30 -2.25 -2.64
N GLY A 120 -37.36 -3.04 -3.72
CA GLY A 120 -36.19 -3.70 -4.30
C GLY A 120 -35.13 -2.72 -4.78
N ALA A 121 -35.54 -1.66 -5.47
CA ALA A 121 -34.67 -0.55 -5.86
C ALA A 121 -34.15 0.22 -4.64
N GLY A 122 -34.97 0.47 -3.63
CA GLY A 122 -34.57 1.12 -2.37
C GLY A 122 -33.54 0.31 -1.60
N LEU A 123 -33.73 -1.01 -1.48
CA LEU A 123 -32.76 -1.93 -0.89
C LEU A 123 -31.48 -2.03 -1.73
N TRP A 124 -31.57 -1.96 -3.07
CA TRP A 124 -30.41 -1.89 -3.95
C TRP A 124 -29.65 -0.56 -3.82
N PHE A 125 -30.35 0.57 -3.70
CA PHE A 125 -29.76 1.89 -3.42
C PHE A 125 -29.23 2.02 -1.98
N GLN A 126 -29.73 1.22 -1.03
CA GLN A 126 -29.18 1.09 0.33
C GLN A 126 -28.01 0.09 0.41
N GLY A 127 -27.96 -0.90 -0.48
CA GLY A 127 -26.84 -1.82 -0.64
C GLY A 127 -25.70 -1.27 -1.50
N THR A 128 -25.94 -0.19 -2.25
CA THR A 128 -24.92 0.55 -3.01
C THR A 128 -24.56 1.86 -2.31
N GLU A 129 -23.38 2.39 -2.62
CA GLU A 129 -22.91 3.70 -2.15
C GLU A 129 -23.56 4.88 -2.92
N TYR A 130 -24.72 4.68 -3.56
CA TYR A 130 -25.31 5.63 -4.51
C TYR A 130 -25.62 7.01 -3.89
N PHE A 131 -25.97 7.04 -2.60
CA PHE A 131 -26.20 8.26 -1.82
C PHE A 131 -25.05 8.60 -0.86
N TRP A 132 -23.88 7.97 -1.01
CA TRP A 132 -22.71 8.34 -0.22
C TRP A 132 -22.32 9.80 -0.48
N ARG A 133 -21.94 10.50 0.60
CA ARG A 133 -21.41 11.87 0.54
C ARG A 133 -20.07 11.89 1.25
N SER A 134 -19.12 12.62 0.68
CA SER A 134 -17.82 12.85 1.31
C SER A 134 -18.01 13.55 2.66
N PRO A 135 -17.45 13.04 3.77
CA PRO A 135 -17.48 13.71 5.07
C PRO A 135 -16.85 15.11 5.06
N ILE A 136 -16.02 15.40 4.05
CA ILE A 136 -15.31 16.68 3.90
C ILE A 136 -15.90 17.56 2.78
N ALA A 137 -17.04 17.20 2.18
CA ALA A 137 -17.61 17.90 1.02
C ALA A 137 -17.79 19.42 1.23
N ASP A 138 -18.28 19.81 2.41
CA ASP A 138 -18.50 21.20 2.80
C ASP A 138 -17.55 21.64 3.93
N ALA A 139 -16.37 21.00 4.04
CA ALA A 139 -15.38 21.33 5.06
C ALA A 139 -14.73 22.69 4.82
N ARG A 140 -14.42 23.41 5.90
CA ARG A 140 -13.63 24.64 5.87
C ARG A 140 -12.18 24.33 6.19
N TYR A 141 -11.30 24.69 5.26
CA TYR A 141 -9.87 24.46 5.37
C TYR A 141 -9.20 25.71 5.97
N GLN A 142 -8.33 25.51 6.95
CA GLN A 142 -7.49 26.52 7.56
C GLN A 142 -6.07 26.00 7.70
N THR A 143 -5.13 26.64 7.01
CA THR A 143 -3.70 26.46 7.27
C THR A 143 -3.37 26.94 8.69
N ILE A 144 -2.71 26.09 9.48
CA ILE A 144 -2.32 26.35 10.87
C ILE A 144 -0.84 26.75 10.94
N THR A 145 0.03 26.17 10.11
CA THR A 145 1.44 26.55 9.99
C THR A 145 1.79 26.86 8.55
N ASP A 146 2.70 27.81 8.36
CA ASP A 146 3.21 28.28 7.06
C ASP A 146 4.73 28.50 7.12
N PHE A 147 5.43 27.69 7.93
CA PHE A 147 6.82 27.93 8.29
C PHE A 147 7.78 27.54 7.14
N GLU A 148 9.01 28.07 7.19
CA GLU A 148 10.10 27.47 6.43
C GLU A 148 10.60 26.24 7.20
N GLY A 149 10.54 25.06 6.57
CA GLY A 149 10.96 23.80 7.17
C GLY A 149 9.98 22.66 6.92
N VAL A 150 9.92 21.75 7.90
CA VAL A 150 9.17 20.49 7.88
C VAL A 150 8.35 20.35 9.16
N GLU A 151 7.03 20.36 9.02
CA GLU A 151 6.11 19.89 10.05
C GLU A 151 5.71 18.43 9.83
N GLN A 152 5.51 17.68 10.90
CA GLN A 152 5.13 16.26 10.87
C GLN A 152 4.19 15.87 12.02
N ALA A 153 3.54 14.71 11.87
CA ALA A 153 2.80 14.02 12.93
C ALA A 153 1.73 14.87 13.64
N ALA A 154 1.11 15.84 12.96
CA ALA A 154 0.06 16.68 13.54
C ALA A 154 -1.05 15.85 14.21
N ALA A 155 -1.37 16.23 15.45
CA ALA A 155 -2.31 15.59 16.35
C ALA A 155 -3.26 16.64 16.98
N MET A 156 -4.45 16.21 17.38
CA MET A 156 -5.51 17.09 17.90
C MET A 156 -5.95 16.64 19.29
N SER A 157 -6.23 17.59 20.19
CA SER A 157 -6.85 17.31 21.48
C SER A 157 -8.30 16.86 21.30
N ARG A 158 -8.83 16.05 22.22
CA ARG A 158 -10.17 15.45 22.07
C ARG A 158 -11.32 16.46 22.01
N ASP A 159 -11.15 17.61 22.66
CA ASP A 159 -12.08 18.74 22.63
C ASP A 159 -11.92 19.62 21.36
N GLY A 160 -10.90 19.36 20.52
CA GLY A 160 -10.62 20.11 19.31
C GLY A 160 -10.07 21.52 19.53
N HIS A 161 -9.60 21.85 20.75
CA HIS A 161 -9.07 23.18 21.08
C HIS A 161 -7.57 23.35 20.85
N PHE A 162 -6.79 22.27 20.89
CA PHE A 162 -5.34 22.30 20.70
C PHE A 162 -4.90 21.39 19.54
N VAL A 163 -3.86 21.84 18.84
CA VAL A 163 -3.13 21.06 17.84
C VAL A 163 -1.68 21.00 18.28
N ALA A 164 -1.13 19.80 18.35
CA ALA A 164 0.30 19.56 18.54
C ALA A 164 0.90 19.00 17.25
N PHE A 165 2.14 19.32 16.96
CA PHE A 165 2.87 18.85 15.77
C PHE A 165 4.37 18.81 16.06
N LEU A 166 5.12 18.06 15.27
CA LEU A 166 6.59 18.15 15.23
C LEU A 166 6.99 19.23 14.23
N SER A 167 8.00 20.04 14.51
CA SER A 167 8.56 21.00 13.55
C SER A 167 10.03 21.30 13.81
N ASP A 168 10.80 21.44 12.74
CA ASP A 168 12.22 21.81 12.73
C ASP A 168 12.49 23.32 12.55
N ARG A 169 11.45 24.16 12.62
CA ARG A 169 11.50 25.62 12.41
C ARG A 169 12.56 26.40 13.20
N ASP A 170 13.06 25.85 14.31
CA ASP A 170 14.10 26.44 15.16
C ASP A 170 15.47 25.72 14.98
N GLY A 171 15.62 24.91 13.93
CA GLY A 171 16.85 24.21 13.51
C GLY A 171 16.96 22.74 13.92
N GLN A 172 16.18 22.30 14.90
CA GLN A 172 16.07 20.91 15.35
C GLN A 172 14.59 20.52 15.42
N MET A 173 14.27 19.25 15.18
CA MET A 173 12.90 18.76 15.29
C MET A 173 12.46 18.79 16.76
N ASP A 174 11.43 19.58 17.08
CA ASP A 174 10.88 19.75 18.43
C ASP A 174 9.36 19.50 18.45
N VAL A 175 8.78 19.28 19.63
CA VAL A 175 7.33 19.19 19.84
C VAL A 175 6.75 20.59 20.05
N TRP A 176 5.83 20.98 19.18
CA TRP A 176 5.12 22.26 19.22
C TRP A 176 3.64 22.07 19.53
N VAL A 177 3.04 23.10 20.14
CA VAL A 177 1.59 23.17 20.35
C VAL A 177 1.05 24.57 20.07
N THR A 178 -0.16 24.63 19.53
CA THR A 178 -0.97 25.84 19.36
C THR A 178 -2.39 25.61 19.85
N GLN A 179 -3.02 26.67 20.38
CA GLN A 179 -4.47 26.70 20.53
C GLN A 179 -5.09 27.07 19.17
N VAL A 180 -6.16 26.37 18.77
CA VAL A 180 -6.85 26.60 17.50
C VAL A 180 -7.35 28.05 17.43
N GLY A 181 -6.96 28.76 16.36
CA GLY A 181 -7.33 30.16 16.13
C GLY A 181 -6.52 31.21 16.90
N SER A 182 -5.55 30.82 17.74
CA SER A 182 -4.71 31.79 18.48
C SER A 182 -3.56 32.38 17.65
N GLY A 183 -3.02 31.63 16.69
CA GLY A 183 -1.79 31.96 15.97
C GLY A 183 -0.54 31.99 16.87
N GLN A 184 -0.55 31.33 18.03
CA GLN A 184 0.55 31.33 19.00
C GLN A 184 1.11 29.91 19.20
N PHE A 185 2.38 29.73 18.87
CA PHE A 185 3.06 28.44 18.88
C PHE A 185 4.06 28.35 20.04
N HIS A 186 4.05 27.24 20.76
CA HIS A 186 4.90 27.02 21.93
C HIS A 186 5.74 25.76 21.75
N ASN A 187 7.07 25.91 21.80
CA ASN A 187 8.02 24.79 21.81
C ASN A 187 8.05 24.16 23.22
N LEU A 188 7.63 22.89 23.30
CA LEU A 188 7.47 22.13 24.53
C LEU A 188 8.72 21.33 24.93
N THR A 189 9.59 21.00 23.97
CA THR A 189 10.81 20.19 24.21
C THR A 189 12.10 21.01 24.17
N ARG A 190 12.21 22.00 23.27
CA ARG A 190 13.35 22.94 23.18
C ARG A 190 14.71 22.22 23.11
N GLY A 191 14.78 21.09 22.40
CA GLY A 191 15.97 20.25 22.26
C GLY A 191 16.25 19.32 23.45
N SER A 192 15.35 19.23 24.43
CA SER A 192 15.50 18.29 25.55
C SER A 192 15.09 16.85 25.20
N ALA A 193 14.55 16.61 24.01
CA ALA A 193 14.18 15.29 23.53
C ALA A 193 15.21 14.82 22.47
N PRO A 194 15.60 13.53 22.47
CA PRO A 194 16.63 13.00 21.58
C PRO A 194 16.14 12.86 20.13
N GLU A 195 15.45 11.77 19.79
CA GLU A 195 14.90 11.51 18.46
C GLU A 195 13.37 11.37 18.55
N LEU A 196 12.64 12.23 17.83
CA LEU A 196 11.17 12.33 17.88
C LEU A 196 10.45 11.67 16.69
N VAL A 197 11.15 11.39 15.59
CA VAL A 197 10.51 11.09 14.31
C VAL A 197 10.56 9.62 13.94
N ASN A 198 9.39 9.06 13.64
CA ASN A 198 9.21 7.71 13.14
C ASN A 198 7.94 7.71 12.24
N PRO A 199 8.09 7.86 10.91
CA PRO A 199 6.94 8.07 10.02
C PRO A 199 6.06 6.82 9.82
N SER A 200 6.48 5.66 10.35
CA SER A 200 5.70 4.42 10.27
C SER A 200 4.73 4.25 11.44
N VAL A 201 4.73 5.15 12.44
CA VAL A 201 3.93 5.05 13.66
C VAL A 201 3.29 6.40 14.02
N ARG A 202 2.25 6.43 14.86
CA ARG A 202 1.73 7.68 15.44
C ARG A 202 2.66 8.17 16.57
N THR A 203 3.60 9.04 16.23
CA THR A 203 4.58 9.57 17.19
C THR A 203 4.05 10.65 18.13
N LEU A 204 2.86 11.21 17.91
CA LEU A 204 2.34 12.34 18.67
C LEU A 204 0.85 12.21 18.97
N GLY A 205 0.45 12.68 20.16
CA GLY A 205 -0.92 12.60 20.66
C GLY A 205 -1.15 13.46 21.90
N PHE A 206 -2.34 13.32 22.49
CA PHE A 206 -2.75 13.98 23.73
C PHE A 206 -3.23 12.95 24.75
N SER A 207 -3.13 13.28 26.04
CA SER A 207 -3.87 12.58 27.08
C SER A 207 -5.40 12.72 26.89
N PRO A 208 -6.23 11.80 27.42
CA PRO A 208 -7.69 11.82 27.24
C PRO A 208 -8.39 13.13 27.65
N ASP A 209 -7.80 13.85 28.61
CA ASP A 209 -8.24 15.12 29.17
C ASP A 209 -7.56 16.35 28.54
N GLY A 210 -6.64 16.16 27.59
CA GLY A 210 -5.87 17.22 26.94
C GLY A 210 -4.80 17.90 27.82
N THR A 211 -4.57 17.43 29.05
CA THR A 211 -3.62 18.09 29.98
C THR A 211 -2.15 17.86 29.63
N PHE A 212 -1.83 16.80 28.89
CA PHE A 212 -0.49 16.50 28.38
C PHE A 212 -0.50 16.27 26.87
N VAL A 213 0.56 16.75 26.21
CA VAL A 213 1.01 16.25 24.91
C VAL A 213 1.90 15.03 25.16
N THR A 214 1.64 13.94 24.45
CA THR A 214 2.41 12.69 24.52
C THR A 214 3.15 12.47 23.22
N PHE A 215 4.44 12.13 23.30
CA PHE A 215 5.28 11.97 22.12
C PHE A 215 6.21 10.76 22.24
N TRP A 216 6.50 10.15 21.10
CA TRP A 216 7.45 9.05 20.96
C TRP A 216 8.89 9.59 21.07
N VAL A 217 9.76 8.82 21.72
CA VAL A 217 11.21 9.06 21.74
C VAL A 217 11.99 7.77 21.50
N ARG A 218 13.13 7.88 20.82
CA ARG A 218 14.19 6.87 20.84
C ARG A 218 15.45 7.43 21.50
N LYS A 219 16.06 6.67 22.40
CA LYS A 219 17.36 7.01 22.99
C LYS A 219 18.46 6.89 21.93
N GLN A 220 19.49 7.73 22.06
CA GLN A 220 20.72 7.61 21.28
C GLN A 220 21.31 6.19 21.43
N ASP A 221 21.88 5.64 20.36
CA ASP A 221 22.31 4.23 20.21
C ASP A 221 21.18 3.18 20.15
N GLY A 222 19.93 3.61 19.90
CA GLY A 222 18.67 2.84 19.96
C GLY A 222 18.53 1.58 19.07
N SER A 223 19.37 0.59 19.37
CA SER A 223 19.54 -0.71 18.72
C SER A 223 18.84 -1.85 19.48
N LYS A 224 18.21 -1.55 20.63
CA LYS A 224 17.46 -2.51 21.44
C LYS A 224 16.01 -2.02 21.60
N GLY A 225 15.06 -2.96 21.67
CA GLY A 225 13.64 -2.63 21.81
C GLY A 225 13.25 -1.85 23.08
N GLY A 226 14.12 -1.77 24.09
CA GLY A 226 13.93 -0.96 25.29
C GLY A 226 14.34 0.52 25.16
N ASP A 227 14.96 0.90 24.05
CA ASP A 227 15.45 2.27 23.81
C ASP A 227 14.33 3.21 23.32
N ILE A 228 13.16 2.64 22.99
CA ILE A 228 11.95 3.34 22.54
C ILE A 228 11.00 3.54 23.72
N ASN A 229 10.49 4.76 23.89
CA ASN A 229 9.57 5.11 24.97
C ASN A 229 8.54 6.14 24.48
N ILE A 230 7.42 6.25 25.21
CA ILE A 230 6.52 7.40 25.11
C ILE A 230 6.84 8.33 26.28
N TRP A 231 7.09 9.60 25.98
CA TRP A 231 7.20 10.70 26.93
C TRP A 231 5.94 11.56 26.92
N SER A 232 5.78 12.38 27.96
CA SER A 232 4.74 13.40 28.02
C SER A 232 5.24 14.70 28.64
N VAL A 233 4.61 15.80 28.23
CA VAL A 233 4.88 17.16 28.68
C VAL A 233 3.53 17.88 28.86
N PRO A 234 3.34 18.75 29.88
CA PRO A 234 2.08 19.47 30.02
C PRO A 234 1.78 20.32 28.79
N THR A 235 0.52 20.34 28.35
CA THR A 235 0.08 21.06 27.14
C THR A 235 0.36 22.57 27.19
N LEU A 236 0.46 23.14 28.40
CA LEU A 236 0.78 24.56 28.63
C LEU A 236 2.28 24.82 28.90
N GLY A 237 3.14 23.82 28.65
CA GLY A 237 4.57 23.87 28.93
C GLY A 237 4.97 23.29 30.28
N GLY A 238 6.21 22.80 30.37
CA GLY A 238 6.77 22.16 31.56
C GLY A 238 8.03 21.39 31.21
N GLN A 239 8.45 20.48 32.09
CA GLN A 239 9.53 19.53 31.79
C GLN A 239 8.94 18.23 31.23
N PRO A 240 9.46 17.70 30.11
CA PRO A 240 9.13 16.35 29.66
C PRO A 240 9.51 15.27 30.68
N LYS A 241 8.76 14.17 30.66
CA LYS A 241 9.02 12.98 31.48
C LYS A 241 8.57 11.71 30.77
N THR A 242 9.12 10.57 31.15
CA THR A 242 8.62 9.27 30.69
C THR A 242 7.15 9.06 31.07
N PHE A 243 6.35 8.55 30.13
CA PHE A 243 4.93 8.25 30.29
C PHE A 243 4.65 6.74 30.16
N LEU A 244 5.18 6.08 29.13
CA LEU A 244 5.14 4.62 28.96
C LEU A 244 6.50 4.10 28.48
N GLU A 245 7.07 3.15 29.21
CA GLU A 245 8.37 2.55 28.87
C GLU A 245 8.22 1.35 27.94
N GLY A 246 9.09 1.27 26.92
CA GLY A 246 9.12 0.15 25.95
C GLY A 246 7.87 0.01 25.08
N VAL A 247 7.09 1.09 24.93
CA VAL A 247 5.86 1.16 24.11
C VAL A 247 6.16 1.95 22.84
N ALA A 248 5.74 1.44 21.69
CA ALA A 248 5.93 2.06 20.38
C ALA A 248 4.78 2.99 19.98
N GLU A 249 3.53 2.55 20.16
CA GLU A 249 2.33 3.39 20.07
C GLU A 249 1.27 2.97 21.08
N PHE A 250 0.30 3.85 21.31
CA PHE A 250 -0.88 3.59 22.11
C PHE A 250 -2.08 4.46 21.67
N ASP A 251 -3.29 4.05 22.04
CA ASP A 251 -4.48 4.88 22.03
C ASP A 251 -5.36 4.57 23.25
N TRP A 252 -6.08 5.58 23.73
CA TRP A 252 -7.05 5.47 24.82
C TRP A 252 -8.47 5.33 24.25
N SER A 253 -9.34 4.60 24.92
CA SER A 253 -10.78 4.65 24.65
C SER A 253 -11.30 6.09 24.78
N ARG A 254 -12.37 6.46 24.06
CA ARG A 254 -12.90 7.86 24.06
C ARG A 254 -13.21 8.40 25.47
N ASP A 255 -13.56 7.53 26.41
CA ASP A 255 -13.83 7.86 27.82
C ASP A 255 -12.60 7.79 28.75
N GLY A 256 -11.41 7.45 28.22
CA GLY A 256 -10.17 7.33 29.00
C GLY A 256 -10.09 6.10 29.91
N SER A 257 -11.08 5.20 29.88
CA SER A 257 -11.15 4.04 30.78
C SER A 257 -10.21 2.89 30.41
N ARG A 258 -9.80 2.77 29.14
CA ARG A 258 -8.96 1.68 28.64
C ARG A 258 -7.86 2.20 27.71
N LEU A 259 -6.71 1.57 27.76
CA LEU A 259 -5.54 1.78 26.93
C LEU A 259 -5.37 0.57 26.00
N THR A 260 -5.04 0.79 24.74
CA THR A 260 -4.39 -0.22 23.90
C THR A 260 -3.02 0.28 23.49
N TYR A 261 -2.04 -0.61 23.37
CA TYR A 261 -0.67 -0.25 23.04
C TYR A 261 0.05 -1.43 22.38
N HIS A 262 1.08 -1.16 21.57
CA HIS A 262 1.99 -2.20 21.08
C HIS A 262 3.44 -1.93 21.48
N THR A 263 4.25 -2.98 21.43
CA THR A 263 5.68 -2.95 21.77
C THR A 263 6.52 -3.27 20.53
N PRO A 264 7.77 -2.78 20.42
CA PRO A 264 8.63 -2.96 19.24
C PRO A 264 9.24 -4.37 19.11
N GLY A 265 8.55 -5.40 19.63
CA GLY A 265 8.95 -6.80 19.50
C GLY A 265 8.62 -7.37 18.12
N PRO A 266 9.14 -8.56 17.78
CA PRO A 266 8.79 -9.23 16.52
C PRO A 266 7.28 -9.41 16.39
N GLY A 267 6.69 -8.93 15.29
CA GLY A 267 5.25 -9.01 15.07
C GLY A 267 4.42 -7.95 15.79
N ASP A 268 5.06 -6.94 16.39
CA ASP A 268 4.46 -5.85 17.17
C ASP A 268 3.36 -6.31 18.15
N PRO A 269 3.73 -7.01 19.25
CA PRO A 269 2.75 -7.51 20.21
C PRO A 269 1.83 -6.41 20.73
N LEU A 270 0.51 -6.62 20.56
CA LEU A 270 -0.57 -5.68 20.87
C LEU A 270 -1.25 -6.07 22.20
N PHE A 271 -1.50 -5.09 23.06
CA PHE A 271 -2.00 -5.26 24.42
C PHE A 271 -3.22 -4.37 24.71
N VAL A 272 -3.93 -4.68 25.79
CA VAL A 272 -5.01 -3.87 26.36
C VAL A 272 -4.88 -3.83 27.88
N SER A 273 -4.97 -2.64 28.47
CA SER A 273 -4.92 -2.42 29.92
C SER A 273 -5.96 -1.39 30.35
N ASP A 274 -6.43 -1.46 31.59
CA ASP A 274 -7.38 -0.48 32.17
C ASP A 274 -6.62 0.68 32.85
N GLY A 275 -5.55 1.17 32.19
CA GLY A 275 -4.59 2.12 32.76
C GLY A 275 -3.17 1.90 32.22
N SER A 276 -2.15 2.22 33.03
CA SER A 276 -0.74 2.01 32.67
C SER A 276 -0.41 0.54 32.36
N ARG A 277 0.61 0.33 31.51
CA ARG A 277 1.27 -0.98 31.29
C ARG A 277 1.58 -1.66 32.62
N ARG A 278 1.32 -2.97 32.73
CA ARG A 278 1.67 -3.78 33.89
C ARG A 278 2.63 -4.89 33.51
N SER A 279 3.50 -5.27 34.45
CA SER A 279 4.34 -6.47 34.29
C SER A 279 3.43 -7.70 34.28
N GLY A 280 3.46 -8.47 33.20
CA GLY A 280 2.60 -9.64 33.01
C GLY A 280 1.33 -9.41 32.18
N ASP A 281 1.15 -8.23 31.56
CA ASP A 281 0.13 -8.05 30.51
C ASP A 281 0.30 -9.10 29.40
N VAL A 282 -0.79 -9.75 29.00
CA VAL A 282 -0.80 -10.75 27.91
C VAL A 282 -1.20 -10.08 26.61
N SER A 283 -0.45 -10.32 25.54
CA SER A 283 -0.75 -9.78 24.21
C SER A 283 -2.07 -10.35 23.69
N ILE A 284 -2.99 -9.47 23.29
CA ILE A 284 -4.26 -9.85 22.64
C ILE A 284 -4.03 -10.31 21.18
N PHE A 285 -2.91 -9.90 20.58
CA PHE A 285 -2.47 -10.28 19.24
C PHE A 285 -0.96 -10.10 19.09
N THR A 286 -0.34 -10.85 18.19
CA THR A 286 1.05 -10.68 17.72
C THR A 286 1.13 -11.25 16.31
N ALA A 287 1.66 -10.48 15.37
CA ALA A 287 1.83 -10.93 13.99
C ALA A 287 3.05 -11.87 13.85
N PRO A 288 3.21 -12.59 12.71
CA PRO A 288 4.48 -13.17 12.33
C PRO A 288 5.62 -12.13 12.29
N ALA A 289 6.85 -12.55 12.58
CA ALA A 289 8.02 -11.67 12.50
C ALA A 289 8.24 -11.14 11.06
N GLY A 290 8.52 -9.85 10.91
CA GLY A 290 8.60 -9.17 9.61
C GLY A 290 7.26 -8.65 9.07
N LEU A 291 6.15 -8.96 9.75
CA LEU A 291 4.90 -8.20 9.65
C LEU A 291 4.77 -7.27 10.86
N HIS A 292 4.12 -6.14 10.63
CA HIS A 292 3.95 -5.06 11.61
C HIS A 292 2.50 -4.88 12.00
N SER A 293 2.26 -4.32 13.19
CA SER A 293 0.94 -3.96 13.73
C SER A 293 0.99 -2.57 14.38
N HIS A 294 0.73 -1.53 13.58
CA HIS A 294 0.90 -0.12 13.93
C HIS A 294 -0.46 0.62 14.02
N PHE A 295 -0.43 1.89 14.43
CA PHE A 295 -1.60 2.77 14.52
C PHE A 295 -2.83 2.17 15.23
N PRO A 296 -2.67 1.58 16.43
CA PRO A 296 -3.82 1.09 17.18
C PRO A 296 -4.78 2.24 17.52
N SER A 297 -6.07 2.04 17.34
CA SER A 297 -7.11 3.03 17.66
C SER A 297 -8.41 2.39 18.12
N TRP A 298 -9.02 2.95 19.16
CA TRP A 298 -10.28 2.45 19.71
C TRP A 298 -11.50 2.81 18.86
N ALA A 299 -12.37 1.83 18.65
CA ALA A 299 -13.74 2.10 18.22
C ALA A 299 -14.44 3.03 19.24
N PRO A 300 -15.29 3.99 18.80
CA PRO A 300 -15.98 4.92 19.70
C PRO A 300 -16.83 4.26 20.80
N ASP A 301 -17.33 3.06 20.53
CA ASP A 301 -18.15 2.22 21.43
C ASP A 301 -17.33 1.20 22.23
N LYS A 302 -15.99 1.17 22.06
CA LYS A 302 -15.05 0.23 22.65
C LYS A 302 -15.23 -1.24 22.25
N THR A 303 -16.00 -1.54 21.20
CA THR A 303 -16.25 -2.93 20.75
C THR A 303 -15.06 -3.57 20.03
N PHE A 304 -14.26 -2.75 19.35
CA PHE A 304 -13.08 -3.16 18.58
C PHE A 304 -11.91 -2.21 18.82
N ILE A 305 -10.70 -2.72 18.56
CA ILE A 305 -9.49 -1.94 18.31
C ILE A 305 -9.18 -2.11 16.82
N TYR A 306 -9.09 -1.01 16.11
CA TYR A 306 -8.58 -0.95 14.73
C TYR A 306 -7.06 -0.77 14.77
N PHE A 307 -6.34 -1.32 13.80
CA PHE A 307 -4.90 -1.16 13.66
C PHE A 307 -4.50 -1.40 12.20
N VAL A 308 -3.34 -0.91 11.80
CA VAL A 308 -2.75 -1.19 10.48
C VAL A 308 -1.84 -2.40 10.61
N GLN A 309 -1.97 -3.38 9.73
CA GLN A 309 -1.12 -4.56 9.71
C GLN A 309 -0.68 -4.95 8.29
N GLY A 310 0.57 -5.37 8.17
CA GLY A 310 1.15 -5.90 6.94
C GLY A 310 2.67 -5.77 6.90
N SER A 311 3.27 -5.74 5.70
CA SER A 311 4.71 -5.53 5.54
C SER A 311 5.03 -4.08 5.14
N LEU A 312 6.13 -3.55 5.68
CA LEU A 312 6.55 -2.15 5.45
C LEU A 312 7.40 -2.00 4.18
N PRO A 313 7.26 -0.91 3.42
CA PRO A 313 6.45 0.28 3.74
C PRO A 313 5.02 0.25 3.15
N ASP A 314 4.73 -0.65 2.21
CA ASP A 314 3.61 -0.50 1.28
C ASP A 314 2.80 -1.78 0.98
N LYS A 315 2.82 -2.76 1.89
CA LYS A 315 1.88 -3.91 1.87
C LYS A 315 1.05 -3.95 3.13
N LEU A 316 0.36 -2.85 3.41
CA LEU A 316 -0.40 -2.60 4.64
C LEU A 316 -1.91 -2.50 4.36
N ASP A 317 -2.70 -2.86 5.36
CA ASP A 317 -4.15 -2.62 5.39
C ASP A 317 -4.64 -2.39 6.82
N ILE A 318 -5.85 -1.86 6.97
CA ILE A 318 -6.52 -1.71 8.26
C ILE A 318 -7.24 -3.01 8.61
N TRP A 319 -7.01 -3.46 9.83
CA TRP A 319 -7.65 -4.61 10.46
C TRP A 319 -8.34 -4.15 11.75
N ARG A 320 -9.17 -5.02 12.32
CA ARG A 320 -9.71 -4.84 13.67
C ARG A 320 -9.72 -6.14 14.46
N ILE A 321 -9.62 -6.03 15.78
CA ILE A 321 -9.70 -7.15 16.72
C ILE A 321 -10.58 -6.77 17.91
N ARG A 322 -11.17 -7.75 18.59
CA ARG A 322 -11.83 -7.51 19.87
C ARG A 322 -10.79 -7.20 20.96
N PRO A 323 -11.10 -6.36 21.95
CA PRO A 323 -10.20 -6.09 23.09
C PRO A 323 -9.85 -7.30 23.97
N THR A 324 -10.51 -8.44 23.75
CA THR A 324 -10.23 -9.74 24.39
C THR A 324 -9.28 -10.62 23.58
N GLY A 325 -8.77 -10.13 22.44
CA GLY A 325 -8.04 -10.94 21.47
C GLY A 325 -8.94 -11.79 20.57
N GLY A 326 -8.31 -12.67 19.79
CA GLY A 326 -8.93 -13.52 18.77
C GLY A 326 -8.31 -13.32 17.39
N THR A 327 -8.98 -13.81 16.34
CA THR A 327 -8.54 -13.60 14.95
C THR A 327 -8.86 -12.17 14.49
N PRO A 328 -7.88 -11.39 13.99
CA PRO A 328 -8.15 -10.10 13.38
C PRO A 328 -9.00 -10.21 12.11
N GLU A 329 -9.82 -9.19 11.86
CA GLU A 329 -10.65 -9.05 10.67
C GLU A 329 -10.12 -7.91 9.79
N ARG A 330 -9.83 -8.20 8.50
CA ARG A 330 -9.39 -7.20 7.52
C ARG A 330 -10.55 -6.29 7.10
N ILE A 331 -10.30 -4.98 7.05
CA ILE A 331 -11.30 -3.94 6.77
C ILE A 331 -11.01 -3.23 5.44
N THR A 332 -9.74 -2.99 5.08
CA THR A 332 -9.34 -2.50 3.75
C THR A 332 -8.61 -3.57 2.92
N SER A 333 -8.59 -3.39 1.61
CA SER A 333 -7.85 -4.23 0.66
C SER A 333 -7.00 -3.39 -0.31
N HIS A 334 -6.32 -2.37 0.20
CA HIS A 334 -5.41 -1.53 -0.58
C HIS A 334 -4.15 -2.26 -0.99
N ASN A 335 -3.59 -3.10 -0.09
CA ASN A 335 -2.25 -3.70 -0.28
C ASN A 335 -1.21 -2.64 -0.68
N GLY A 336 -1.21 -1.54 0.07
CA GLY A 336 -0.46 -0.31 -0.21
C GLY A 336 0.15 0.27 1.06
N ASN A 337 0.73 1.47 0.99
CA ASN A 337 1.03 2.23 2.21
C ASN A 337 -0.30 2.78 2.76
N VAL A 338 -0.72 2.29 3.93
CA VAL A 338 -1.96 2.66 4.63
C VAL A 338 -1.62 3.04 6.07
N THR A 339 -2.05 4.21 6.55
CA THR A 339 -1.66 4.76 7.86
C THR A 339 -2.77 5.61 8.49
N TYR A 340 -2.59 5.96 9.77
CA TYR A 340 -3.46 6.88 10.53
C TYR A 340 -5.00 6.61 10.41
N PRO A 341 -5.50 5.40 10.71
CA PRO A 341 -6.93 5.18 10.92
C PRO A 341 -7.48 6.08 12.04
N VAL A 342 -8.62 6.72 11.78
CA VAL A 342 -9.34 7.60 12.71
C VAL A 342 -10.85 7.48 12.48
N LEU A 343 -11.61 7.07 13.50
CA LEU A 343 -13.07 7.03 13.44
C LEU A 343 -13.69 8.38 13.84
N LEU A 344 -14.45 8.99 12.93
CA LEU A 344 -15.26 10.18 13.24
C LEU A 344 -16.46 9.80 14.13
N ASP A 345 -17.15 8.73 13.75
CA ASP A 345 -18.29 8.15 14.43
C ASP A 345 -18.19 6.60 14.42
N GLN A 346 -19.23 5.89 14.85
CA GLN A 346 -19.23 4.42 14.92
C GLN A 346 -19.05 3.71 13.56
N ARG A 347 -19.32 4.40 12.45
CA ARG A 347 -19.37 3.87 11.09
C ARG A 347 -18.37 4.50 10.14
N THR A 348 -18.09 5.80 10.27
CA THR A 348 -17.23 6.57 9.37
C THR A 348 -15.77 6.47 9.80
N LEU A 349 -14.98 5.65 9.09
CA LEU A 349 -13.53 5.58 9.23
C LEU A 349 -12.86 6.48 8.19
N MET A 350 -11.96 7.33 8.64
CA MET A 350 -11.03 8.12 7.84
C MET A 350 -9.63 7.52 7.99
N TYR A 351 -8.81 7.59 6.95
CA TYR A 351 -7.42 7.11 6.99
C TYR A 351 -6.62 7.66 5.81
N LEU A 352 -5.30 7.45 5.83
CA LEU A 352 -4.42 7.77 4.73
C LEU A 352 -4.05 6.49 3.98
N ALA A 353 -4.11 6.50 2.65
CA ALA A 353 -3.65 5.36 1.84
C ALA A 353 -3.04 5.84 0.52
N SER A 354 -2.10 5.07 -0.03
CA SER A 354 -1.63 5.29 -1.39
C SER A 354 -2.64 4.74 -2.40
N ASP A 355 -2.80 5.43 -3.53
CA ASP A 355 -3.56 4.95 -4.67
C ASP A 355 -2.91 3.68 -5.28
N SER A 356 -3.65 2.92 -6.08
CA SER A 356 -3.20 1.64 -6.65
C SER A 356 -2.02 1.77 -7.63
N ASP A 357 -1.78 2.97 -8.17
CA ASP A 357 -0.56 3.26 -8.93
C ASP A 357 0.64 3.49 -8.00
N GLY A 358 0.41 3.96 -6.77
CA GLY A 358 1.39 4.34 -5.75
C GLY A 358 1.47 5.85 -5.49
N SER A 359 0.50 6.66 -5.95
CA SER A 359 0.41 8.09 -5.60
C SER A 359 -0.17 8.27 -4.19
N GLY A 360 -0.08 9.50 -3.65
CA GLY A 360 -0.39 9.76 -2.25
C GLY A 360 0.78 9.48 -1.29
N PRO A 361 0.53 9.22 0.02
CA PRO A 361 -0.78 8.90 0.59
C PRO A 361 -1.81 10.04 0.46
N CYS A 362 -3.01 9.65 0.03
CA CYS A 362 -4.17 10.49 -0.14
C CYS A 362 -5.12 10.28 1.05
N LEU A 363 -6.02 11.23 1.30
CA LEU A 363 -7.05 11.08 2.32
C LEU A 363 -8.20 10.22 1.80
N TYR A 364 -8.59 9.18 2.55
CA TYR A 364 -9.71 8.28 2.24
C TYR A 364 -10.77 8.28 3.36
N SER A 365 -11.99 7.91 2.99
CA SER A 365 -13.05 7.51 3.91
C SER A 365 -13.72 6.21 3.48
N MET A 366 -14.30 5.48 4.43
CA MET A 366 -15.30 4.46 4.16
C MET A 366 -16.27 4.29 5.33
N ASN A 367 -17.43 3.71 5.03
CA ASN A 367 -18.28 3.09 6.04
C ASN A 367 -17.74 1.70 6.40
N VAL A 368 -17.42 1.43 7.66
CA VAL A 368 -16.79 0.15 8.11
C VAL A 368 -17.68 -1.09 7.98
N GLU A 369 -19.00 -0.93 7.89
CA GLU A 369 -19.93 -2.03 7.62
C GLU A 369 -19.92 -2.41 6.13
N ARG A 370 -19.82 -1.41 5.24
CA ARG A 370 -19.86 -1.60 3.77
C ARG A 370 -18.48 -1.84 3.12
N ARG A 371 -17.40 -1.31 3.71
CA ARG A 371 -15.99 -1.48 3.29
C ARG A 371 -15.68 -1.08 1.84
N ILE A 372 -16.36 -0.04 1.36
CA ILE A 372 -16.08 0.55 0.04
C ILE A 372 -15.24 1.83 0.26
N PRO A 373 -13.98 1.86 -0.20
CA PRO A 373 -13.08 2.99 0.01
C PRO A 373 -13.34 4.12 -0.99
N HIS A 374 -13.38 5.36 -0.50
CA HIS A 374 -13.48 6.58 -1.32
C HIS A 374 -12.29 7.49 -1.09
N ARG A 375 -11.57 7.83 -2.17
CA ARG A 375 -10.53 8.86 -2.15
C ARG A 375 -11.23 10.23 -2.07
N LEU A 376 -10.86 11.04 -1.08
CA LEU A 376 -11.50 12.34 -0.81
C LEU A 376 -10.77 13.53 -1.44
N THR A 377 -9.56 13.29 -1.94
CA THR A 377 -8.61 14.30 -2.42
C THR A 377 -8.17 13.94 -3.83
N SER A 378 -7.91 14.94 -4.68
CA SER A 378 -7.64 14.74 -6.11
C SER A 378 -6.36 15.43 -6.61
N GLY A 379 -5.69 16.21 -5.76
CA GLY A 379 -4.43 16.89 -6.06
C GLY A 379 -3.18 16.01 -5.91
N PRO A 380 -1.99 16.60 -6.15
CA PRO A 380 -0.68 15.95 -5.97
C PRO A 380 -0.18 15.98 -4.52
N GLU A 381 -0.87 16.70 -3.62
CA GLU A 381 -0.55 16.75 -2.19
C GLU A 381 -0.50 15.35 -1.59
N ARG A 382 0.50 15.12 -0.73
CA ARG A 382 0.62 13.90 0.07
C ARG A 382 0.29 14.26 1.51
N TYR A 383 -0.44 13.40 2.21
CA TYR A 383 -0.71 13.58 3.63
C TYR A 383 0.13 12.59 4.45
N THR A 384 0.73 13.05 5.54
CA THR A 384 1.65 12.26 6.39
C THR A 384 1.17 12.07 7.82
N SER A 385 0.10 12.75 8.23
CA SER A 385 -0.63 12.45 9.48
C SER A 385 -2.11 12.78 9.36
N LEU A 386 -2.92 12.13 10.19
CA LEU A 386 -4.35 12.41 10.36
C LEU A 386 -4.76 12.19 11.83
N ALA A 387 -5.50 13.16 12.38
CA ALA A 387 -6.15 13.08 13.69
C ALA A 387 -7.50 13.83 13.68
N ALA A 388 -8.39 13.52 14.62
CA ALA A 388 -9.70 14.13 14.74
C ALA A 388 -10.06 14.49 16.18
N SER A 389 -10.97 15.46 16.35
CA SER A 389 -11.67 15.69 17.62
C SER A 389 -12.60 14.53 17.97
N ALA A 390 -12.90 14.35 19.26
CA ALA A 390 -13.74 13.24 19.73
C ALA A 390 -15.22 13.36 19.32
N ASP A 391 -15.68 14.57 18.95
CA ASP A 391 -17.01 14.80 18.36
C ASP A 391 -17.04 14.60 16.83
N GLY A 392 -15.89 14.27 16.21
CA GLY A 392 -15.76 14.03 14.77
C GLY A 392 -15.91 15.27 13.90
N ARG A 393 -15.93 16.49 14.47
CA ARG A 393 -16.16 17.74 13.72
C ARG A 393 -14.90 18.44 13.24
N ARG A 394 -13.73 18.13 13.79
CA ARG A 394 -12.46 18.69 13.36
C ARG A 394 -11.52 17.58 12.95
N LEU A 395 -10.81 17.80 11.85
CA LEU A 395 -9.66 17.00 11.43
C LEU A 395 -8.44 17.90 11.41
N VAL A 396 -7.28 17.34 11.76
CA VAL A 396 -5.99 17.93 11.40
C VAL A 396 -5.21 16.92 10.55
N VAL A 397 -4.59 17.44 9.50
CA VAL A 397 -3.67 16.70 8.63
C VAL A 397 -2.35 17.44 8.52
N THR A 398 -1.28 16.71 8.28
CA THR A 398 -0.03 17.28 7.76
C THR A 398 -0.02 17.05 6.26
N ALA A 399 -0.01 18.11 5.46
CA ALA A 399 0.17 18.04 4.01
C ALA A 399 1.66 18.25 3.68
N THR A 400 2.21 17.55 2.68
CA THR A 400 3.62 17.68 2.26
C THR A 400 3.80 17.63 0.74
N SER A 401 4.79 18.37 0.27
CA SER A 401 5.26 18.41 -1.12
C SER A 401 6.76 18.05 -1.18
N PRO A 402 7.12 16.75 -1.16
CA PRO A 402 8.51 16.33 -1.14
C PRO A 402 9.20 16.53 -2.50
N LYS A 403 10.40 17.11 -2.48
CA LYS A 403 11.29 17.24 -3.63
C LYS A 403 12.49 16.31 -3.47
N ARG A 404 12.66 15.40 -4.44
CA ARG A 404 13.79 14.45 -4.50
C ARG A 404 14.86 15.00 -5.44
N THR A 405 16.08 15.15 -4.93
CA THR A 405 17.23 15.73 -5.65
C THR A 405 18.47 14.87 -5.48
N LEU A 406 19.36 14.88 -6.47
CA LEU A 406 20.61 14.13 -6.41
C LEU A 406 21.79 15.09 -6.13
N TRP A 407 22.69 14.68 -5.25
CA TRP A 407 23.85 15.46 -4.81
C TRP A 407 25.12 14.63 -4.95
N ARG A 408 26.20 15.21 -5.47
CA ARG A 408 27.52 14.59 -5.59
C ARG A 408 28.41 15.00 -4.43
N LEU A 409 29.17 14.04 -3.92
CA LEU A 409 30.12 14.21 -2.83
C LEU A 409 31.39 13.40 -3.10
N HIS A 410 32.56 13.99 -2.85
CA HIS A 410 33.84 13.28 -2.86
C HIS A 410 34.14 12.67 -1.48
N ILE A 411 34.50 11.38 -1.42
CA ILE A 411 34.99 10.72 -0.20
C ILE A 411 36.51 10.90 -0.10
N ALA A 412 36.94 11.49 1.02
CA ALA A 412 38.33 11.53 1.44
C ALA A 412 38.52 10.84 2.81
N ASP A 413 39.74 10.90 3.35
CA ASP A 413 40.02 10.47 4.73
C ASP A 413 39.35 11.39 5.77
N ALA A 414 39.21 12.68 5.43
CA ALA A 414 38.53 13.67 6.26
C ALA A 414 36.99 13.52 6.20
N LEU A 415 36.34 13.81 7.34
CA LEU A 415 34.90 13.81 7.50
C LEU A 415 34.25 14.93 6.67
N ALA A 416 33.34 14.58 5.76
CA ALA A 416 32.75 15.54 4.83
C ALA A 416 31.43 16.14 5.36
N GLY A 417 31.36 17.48 5.42
CA GLY A 417 30.14 18.21 5.74
C GLY A 417 29.31 18.55 4.50
N ALA A 418 28.12 19.15 4.69
CA ALA A 418 27.25 19.53 3.58
C ALA A 418 27.87 20.51 2.58
N SER A 419 28.84 21.34 2.99
CA SER A 419 29.60 22.21 2.07
C SER A 419 30.48 21.47 1.06
N ALA A 420 30.74 20.17 1.27
CA ALA A 420 31.42 19.31 0.30
C ALA A 420 30.45 18.65 -0.71
N ALA A 421 29.14 18.67 -0.43
CA ALA A 421 28.11 18.15 -1.32
C ALA A 421 27.66 19.22 -2.32
N SER A 422 27.48 18.83 -3.58
CA SER A 422 27.04 19.72 -4.67
C SER A 422 25.81 19.16 -5.40
N PRO A 423 24.80 19.98 -5.74
CA PRO A 423 23.61 19.49 -6.41
C PRO A 423 23.90 19.10 -7.86
N ILE A 424 23.39 17.95 -8.28
CA ILE A 424 23.49 17.48 -9.66
C ILE A 424 22.31 18.06 -10.45
N SER A 425 22.61 18.78 -11.53
CA SER A 425 21.58 19.27 -12.45
C SER A 425 21.04 18.11 -13.30
N LEU A 426 19.73 17.83 -13.18
CA LEU A 426 19.04 16.77 -13.90
C LEU A 426 18.10 17.36 -14.96
N THR A 427 18.00 16.72 -16.12
CA THR A 427 17.11 17.16 -17.23
C THR A 427 15.65 17.27 -16.79
N THR A 428 15.22 16.40 -15.87
CA THR A 428 13.87 16.32 -15.31
C THR A 428 13.64 17.23 -14.10
N GLY A 429 14.67 17.88 -13.57
CA GLY A 429 14.62 18.71 -12.35
C GLY A 429 14.49 17.96 -11.02
N THR A 430 14.05 16.70 -11.04
CA THR A 430 14.00 15.78 -9.90
C THR A 430 14.58 14.41 -10.27
N GLY A 431 15.05 13.66 -9.28
CA GLY A 431 15.57 12.32 -9.52
C GLY A 431 15.85 11.58 -8.22
N PHE A 432 15.86 10.25 -8.29
CA PHE A 432 15.96 9.36 -7.15
C PHE A 432 16.55 8.00 -7.51
N SER A 433 16.85 7.19 -6.48
CA SER A 433 17.51 5.89 -6.60
C SER A 433 18.72 5.90 -7.55
N PRO A 434 19.74 6.73 -7.24
CA PRO A 434 20.91 6.92 -8.10
C PRO A 434 21.72 5.64 -8.22
N ARG A 435 22.30 5.35 -9.39
CA ARG A 435 23.33 4.30 -9.55
C ARG A 435 24.51 4.79 -10.37
N LEU A 436 25.72 4.58 -9.88
CA LEU A 436 26.96 5.03 -10.51
C LEU A 436 27.53 3.94 -11.43
N GLY A 437 27.39 4.16 -12.74
CA GLY A 437 28.15 3.44 -13.77
C GLY A 437 29.54 4.07 -13.98
N PRO A 438 30.42 3.42 -14.75
CA PRO A 438 31.83 3.83 -14.88
C PRO A 438 32.07 5.29 -15.31
N ASN A 439 31.18 5.85 -16.13
CA ASN A 439 31.25 7.23 -16.63
C ASN A 439 29.85 7.89 -16.73
N TYR A 440 28.86 7.38 -15.99
CA TYR A 440 27.48 7.85 -16.07
C TYR A 440 26.72 7.61 -14.76
N LEU A 441 25.72 8.43 -14.51
CA LEU A 441 24.75 8.25 -13.42
C LEU A 441 23.43 7.76 -14.01
N LEU A 442 22.90 6.64 -13.51
CA LEU A 442 21.48 6.31 -13.68
C LEU A 442 20.67 6.92 -12.55
N TYR A 443 19.42 7.27 -12.84
CA TYR A 443 18.44 7.66 -11.85
C TYR A 443 17.04 7.39 -12.36
N VAL A 444 16.09 7.26 -11.44
CA VAL A 444 14.66 7.25 -11.75
C VAL A 444 14.12 8.67 -11.62
N SER A 445 13.19 9.05 -12.49
CA SER A 445 12.41 10.28 -12.36
C SER A 445 10.93 10.00 -12.58
N SER A 446 10.07 10.64 -11.80
CA SER A 446 8.63 10.71 -12.10
C SER A 446 8.43 11.67 -13.28
N THR A 447 7.76 11.23 -14.34
CA THR A 447 7.57 11.99 -15.58
C THR A 447 6.18 11.73 -16.15
N GLY A 448 5.33 12.75 -16.17
CA GLY A 448 3.92 12.61 -16.58
C GLY A 448 3.16 11.66 -15.65
N ASN A 449 2.55 10.61 -16.22
CA ASN A 449 1.72 9.64 -15.49
C ASN A 449 2.48 8.34 -15.15
N GLY A 450 3.79 8.41 -14.91
CA GLY A 450 4.62 7.25 -14.60
C GLY A 450 6.02 7.63 -14.17
N GLU A 451 6.90 6.64 -14.08
CA GLU A 451 8.31 6.79 -13.76
C GLU A 451 9.18 6.23 -14.88
N SER A 452 10.27 6.93 -15.17
CA SER A 452 11.22 6.63 -16.24
C SER A 452 12.63 6.45 -15.68
N ILE A 453 13.44 5.64 -16.36
CA ILE A 453 14.86 5.47 -16.06
C ILE A 453 15.67 6.37 -16.99
N TRP A 454 16.50 7.22 -16.39
CA TRP A 454 17.32 8.21 -17.06
C TRP A 454 18.80 7.93 -16.85
N LYS A 455 19.61 8.34 -17.83
CA LYS A 455 21.07 8.27 -17.81
C LYS A 455 21.65 9.67 -18.02
N LEU A 456 22.43 10.14 -17.07
CA LEU A 456 23.23 11.36 -17.17
C LEU A 456 24.68 10.99 -17.47
N GLY A 457 25.16 11.36 -18.66
CA GLY A 457 26.55 11.15 -19.11
C GLY A 457 27.08 12.39 -19.83
N ASN A 458 28.32 12.79 -19.54
CA ASN A 458 28.95 13.98 -20.13
C ASN A 458 28.11 15.28 -19.99
N GLY A 459 27.30 15.39 -18.92
CA GLY A 459 26.39 16.51 -18.69
C GLY A 459 25.07 16.48 -19.47
N ALA A 460 24.86 15.49 -20.36
CA ALA A 460 23.61 15.29 -21.09
C ALA A 460 22.78 14.16 -20.47
N GLY A 461 21.50 14.43 -20.22
CA GLY A 461 20.54 13.42 -19.75
C GLY A 461 19.72 12.82 -20.89
N THR A 462 19.62 11.49 -20.92
CA THR A 462 18.86 10.71 -21.89
C THR A 462 17.88 9.78 -21.17
N GLU A 463 16.61 9.75 -21.59
CA GLU A 463 15.64 8.74 -21.13
C GLU A 463 16.01 7.39 -21.77
N LEU A 464 16.28 6.36 -20.95
CA LEU A 464 16.60 5.01 -21.42
C LEU A 464 15.33 4.15 -21.55
N TRP A 465 14.36 4.36 -20.67
CA TRP A 465 13.13 3.58 -20.60
C TRP A 465 12.01 4.40 -19.96
N SER A 466 10.81 4.29 -20.52
CA SER A 466 9.58 4.87 -19.96
C SER A 466 8.38 3.94 -20.19
N GLY A 467 7.42 3.95 -19.27
CA GLY A 467 6.23 3.12 -19.32
C GLY A 467 4.97 3.87 -18.88
N GLN A 468 3.93 3.85 -19.71
CA GLN A 468 2.64 4.48 -19.37
C GLN A 468 2.00 3.79 -18.15
N GLY A 469 1.72 4.56 -17.10
CA GLY A 469 1.18 4.05 -15.83
C GLY A 469 2.12 3.05 -15.13
N ALA A 470 3.41 3.05 -15.47
CA ALA A 470 4.41 2.18 -14.87
C ALA A 470 5.19 2.91 -13.79
N ARG A 471 5.59 2.18 -12.74
CA ARG A 471 6.42 2.68 -11.64
C ARG A 471 7.64 1.81 -11.47
N VAL A 472 8.80 2.41 -11.21
CA VAL A 472 10.04 1.68 -10.95
C VAL A 472 10.07 1.37 -9.46
N PHE A 473 10.17 0.08 -9.12
CA PHE A 473 10.14 -0.36 -7.73
C PHE A 473 11.57 -0.61 -7.24
N GLY A 474 11.95 0.06 -6.14
CA GLY A 474 13.35 0.17 -5.73
C GLY A 474 14.19 0.97 -6.74
N GLY A 475 15.51 0.78 -6.70
CA GLY A 475 16.43 1.33 -7.69
C GLY A 475 16.78 0.34 -8.80
N PRO A 476 17.20 0.81 -9.98
CA PRO A 476 17.80 -0.06 -10.99
C PRO A 476 19.12 -0.67 -10.48
N ALA A 477 19.65 -1.65 -11.21
CA ALA A 477 20.96 -2.25 -10.95
C ALA A 477 21.76 -2.42 -12.24
N ILE A 478 23.02 -1.99 -12.20
CA ILE A 478 23.97 -2.08 -13.32
C ILE A 478 24.67 -3.44 -13.24
N SER A 479 24.84 -4.14 -14.37
CA SER A 479 25.59 -5.40 -14.41
C SER A 479 27.09 -5.17 -14.13
N PRO A 480 27.84 -6.17 -13.63
CA PRO A 480 29.26 -6.02 -13.30
C PRO A 480 30.16 -5.56 -14.47
N ASP A 481 29.76 -5.87 -15.70
CA ASP A 481 30.44 -5.43 -16.94
C ASP A 481 29.99 -4.04 -17.44
N GLY A 482 29.05 -3.39 -16.75
CA GLY A 482 28.47 -2.10 -17.11
C GLY A 482 27.57 -2.11 -18.35
N ARG A 483 27.26 -3.28 -18.93
CA ARG A 483 26.58 -3.38 -20.24
C ARG A 483 25.08 -3.51 -20.18
N ARG A 484 24.51 -3.97 -19.06
CA ARG A 484 23.07 -4.21 -18.88
C ARG A 484 22.57 -3.52 -17.62
N ILE A 485 21.27 -3.24 -17.62
CA ILE A 485 20.54 -2.63 -16.52
C ILE A 485 19.35 -3.55 -16.20
N ALA A 486 19.22 -3.95 -14.95
CA ALA A 486 18.06 -4.66 -14.42
C ALA A 486 17.21 -3.69 -13.60
N PHE A 487 15.88 -3.82 -13.65
CA PHE A 487 14.97 -2.97 -12.88
C PHE A 487 13.61 -3.62 -12.70
N SER A 488 13.02 -3.44 -11.52
CA SER A 488 11.68 -3.93 -11.21
C SER A 488 10.65 -2.85 -11.55
N VAL A 489 9.53 -3.25 -12.15
CA VAL A 489 8.45 -2.36 -12.57
C VAL A 489 7.12 -2.87 -12.04
N ARG A 490 6.32 -1.99 -11.42
CA ARG A 490 4.89 -2.23 -11.19
C ARG A 490 4.10 -1.63 -12.35
N GLN A 491 3.34 -2.45 -13.06
CA GLN A 491 2.45 -2.00 -14.14
C GLN A 491 1.14 -2.79 -14.10
N ARG A 492 -0.01 -2.09 -14.10
CA ARG A 492 -1.36 -2.71 -14.02
C ARG A 492 -1.51 -3.73 -12.88
N ALA A 493 -0.95 -3.40 -11.71
CA ALA A 493 -0.90 -4.26 -10.51
C ALA A 493 -0.10 -5.58 -10.65
N GLN A 494 0.67 -5.78 -11.71
CA GLN A 494 1.65 -6.86 -11.83
C GLN A 494 3.07 -6.33 -11.59
N MET A 495 3.89 -7.13 -10.90
CA MET A 495 5.33 -6.90 -10.77
C MET A 495 6.10 -7.58 -11.91
N LEU A 496 6.98 -6.84 -12.57
CA LEU A 496 7.75 -7.27 -13.74
C LEU A 496 9.23 -6.97 -13.53
N LEU A 497 10.12 -7.94 -13.70
CA LEU A 497 11.57 -7.72 -13.74
C LEU A 497 11.99 -7.54 -15.20
N TYR A 498 12.56 -6.37 -15.51
CA TYR A 498 13.12 -6.05 -16.82
C TYR A 498 14.65 -6.14 -16.83
N VAL A 499 15.20 -6.44 -18.00
CA VAL A 499 16.60 -6.22 -18.36
C VAL A 499 16.66 -5.46 -19.69
N MET A 500 17.52 -4.45 -19.77
CA MET A 500 17.87 -3.72 -21.00
C MET A 500 19.39 -3.56 -21.13
N GLN A 501 19.87 -3.15 -22.30
CA GLN A 501 21.25 -2.73 -22.49
C GLN A 501 21.48 -1.34 -21.85
N ALA A 502 22.73 -1.00 -21.55
CA ALA A 502 23.10 0.26 -20.92
C ALA A 502 22.91 1.52 -21.79
N ASP A 503 22.45 1.36 -23.04
CA ASP A 503 22.00 2.43 -23.94
C ASP A 503 20.46 2.53 -24.04
N GLY A 504 19.71 1.72 -23.28
CA GLY A 504 18.25 1.65 -23.29
C GLY A 504 17.67 0.65 -24.30
N THR A 505 18.49 0.08 -25.18
CA THR A 505 18.01 -0.87 -26.20
C THR A 505 17.69 -2.25 -25.61
N ASN A 506 16.87 -3.01 -26.34
CA ASN A 506 16.51 -4.40 -26.02
C ASN A 506 15.94 -4.60 -24.60
N ALA A 507 15.12 -3.66 -24.12
CA ALA A 507 14.36 -3.80 -22.89
C ALA A 507 13.36 -4.97 -23.01
N ARG A 508 13.55 -6.01 -22.19
CA ARG A 508 12.71 -7.22 -22.16
C ARG A 508 12.41 -7.64 -20.73
N ILE A 509 11.24 -8.24 -20.54
CA ILE A 509 10.89 -8.92 -19.28
C ILE A 509 11.75 -10.19 -19.17
N VAL A 510 12.26 -10.45 -17.96
CA VAL A 510 12.97 -11.70 -17.60
C VAL A 510 12.23 -12.51 -16.53
N SER A 511 11.30 -11.88 -15.80
CA SER A 511 10.33 -12.57 -14.94
C SER A 511 9.09 -11.71 -14.73
N ASP A 512 7.93 -12.33 -14.77
CA ASP A 512 6.59 -11.77 -14.54
C ASP A 512 5.76 -12.59 -13.53
N SER A 513 6.40 -13.59 -12.92
CA SER A 513 5.82 -14.63 -12.07
C SER A 513 6.12 -14.44 -10.58
N LEU A 514 6.74 -13.33 -10.19
CA LEU A 514 7.18 -13.02 -8.83
C LEU A 514 6.61 -11.69 -8.36
N GLU A 515 6.07 -11.67 -7.14
CA GLU A 515 5.66 -10.44 -6.44
C GLU A 515 6.88 -9.75 -5.82
N LEU A 516 7.72 -9.17 -6.69
CA LEU A 516 9.03 -8.60 -6.36
C LEU A 516 8.95 -7.54 -5.24
N GLN A 517 10.01 -7.46 -4.44
CA GLN A 517 10.18 -6.44 -3.40
C GLN A 517 11.57 -5.82 -3.48
N GLY A 518 11.67 -4.50 -3.25
CA GLY A 518 12.93 -3.78 -3.24
C GLY A 518 13.65 -3.73 -4.59
N ALA A 519 14.96 -3.46 -4.54
CA ALA A 519 15.82 -3.39 -5.72
C ALA A 519 16.38 -4.78 -6.11
N PRO A 520 16.49 -5.09 -7.42
CA PRO A 520 17.25 -6.25 -7.88
C PRO A 520 18.77 -6.03 -7.70
N ALA A 521 19.53 -7.12 -7.62
CA ALA A 521 20.99 -7.11 -7.64
C ALA A 521 21.56 -8.12 -8.63
N TRP A 522 22.57 -7.75 -9.41
CA TRP A 522 23.23 -8.68 -10.32
C TRP A 522 24.15 -9.63 -9.56
N ALA A 523 24.10 -10.92 -9.88
CA ALA A 523 25.18 -11.84 -9.52
C ALA A 523 26.47 -11.42 -10.25
N PRO A 524 27.67 -11.52 -9.63
CA PRO A 524 28.93 -11.08 -10.25
C PRO A 524 29.32 -11.81 -11.54
N ASP A 525 28.72 -12.98 -11.83
CA ASP A 525 28.85 -13.68 -13.11
C ASP A 525 28.03 -13.06 -14.27
N GLY A 526 27.12 -12.13 -13.96
CA GLY A 526 26.22 -11.50 -14.90
C GLY A 526 25.15 -12.42 -15.51
N LYS A 527 24.97 -13.65 -15.02
CA LYS A 527 24.04 -14.66 -15.59
C LYS A 527 22.67 -14.64 -14.93
N SER A 528 22.58 -14.09 -13.73
CA SER A 528 21.36 -14.07 -12.93
C SER A 528 21.22 -12.78 -12.12
N ILE A 529 19.98 -12.45 -11.79
CA ILE A 529 19.61 -11.38 -10.88
C ILE A 529 19.08 -12.01 -9.59
N THR A 530 19.56 -11.56 -8.44
CA THR A 530 18.94 -11.83 -7.14
C THR A 530 17.93 -10.73 -6.83
N SER A 531 16.71 -11.08 -6.44
CA SER A 531 15.69 -10.12 -6.00
C SER A 531 14.89 -10.71 -4.85
N ALA A 532 14.41 -9.87 -3.95
CA ALA A 532 13.37 -10.30 -3.02
C ALA A 532 12.04 -10.45 -3.76
N ALA A 533 11.22 -11.40 -3.34
CA ALA A 533 9.83 -11.54 -3.75
C ALA A 533 8.98 -12.06 -2.58
N ASP A 534 7.70 -11.73 -2.59
CA ASP A 534 6.72 -12.30 -1.66
C ASP A 534 6.52 -13.80 -1.91
N ASP A 535 6.64 -14.60 -0.86
CA ASP A 535 6.26 -16.01 -0.84
C ASP A 535 5.35 -16.24 0.37
N HIS A 536 4.05 -16.42 0.11
CA HIS A 536 3.01 -16.62 1.12
C HIS A 536 2.98 -15.56 2.25
N GLY A 537 3.30 -14.29 1.94
CA GLY A 537 3.30 -13.17 2.89
C GLY A 537 4.62 -12.93 3.62
N VAL A 538 5.69 -13.67 3.28
CA VAL A 538 7.05 -13.45 3.79
C VAL A 538 7.99 -13.20 2.60
N PRO A 539 8.85 -12.17 2.63
CA PRO A 539 9.81 -11.94 1.56
C PRO A 539 11.02 -12.89 1.65
N HIS A 540 11.35 -13.50 0.53
CA HIS A 540 12.52 -14.34 0.34
C HIS A 540 13.32 -13.89 -0.88
N LEU A 541 14.63 -14.14 -0.88
CA LEU A 541 15.47 -13.91 -2.05
C LEU A 541 15.32 -15.05 -3.06
N PHE A 542 15.03 -14.69 -4.31
CA PHE A 542 15.01 -15.57 -5.47
C PHE A 542 16.15 -15.21 -6.43
N ARG A 543 16.67 -16.23 -7.11
CA ARG A 543 17.64 -16.10 -8.21
C ARG A 543 16.92 -16.28 -9.55
N VAL A 544 16.91 -15.24 -10.37
CA VAL A 544 16.26 -15.17 -11.69
C VAL A 544 17.32 -15.30 -12.79
N PRO A 545 17.29 -16.34 -13.65
CA PRO A 545 18.18 -16.46 -14.80
C PRO A 545 17.88 -15.37 -15.85
N VAL A 546 18.91 -14.66 -16.32
CA VAL A 546 18.72 -13.52 -17.26
C VAL A 546 18.39 -13.99 -18.67
N ASP A 547 18.90 -15.15 -19.07
CA ASP A 547 18.66 -15.74 -20.40
C ASP A 547 17.36 -16.58 -20.47
N GLY A 548 16.55 -16.53 -19.41
CA GLY A 548 15.29 -17.24 -19.27
C GLY A 548 15.42 -18.55 -18.47
N GLY A 549 14.27 -19.01 -17.96
CA GLY A 549 14.17 -20.14 -17.02
C GLY A 549 13.35 -19.75 -15.79
N THR A 550 12.93 -20.75 -15.01
CA THR A 550 12.14 -20.51 -13.80
C THR A 550 13.01 -19.86 -12.71
N PRO A 551 12.54 -18.78 -12.04
CA PRO A 551 13.18 -18.29 -10.82
C PRO A 551 13.26 -19.39 -9.75
N ALA A 552 14.37 -19.46 -9.04
CA ALA A 552 14.57 -20.40 -7.95
C ALA A 552 14.70 -19.67 -6.61
N LEU A 553 14.10 -20.23 -5.55
CA LEU A 553 14.32 -19.77 -4.17
C LEU A 553 15.83 -19.89 -3.86
N PHE A 554 16.42 -18.79 -3.38
CA PHE A 554 17.85 -18.72 -3.05
C PHE A 554 18.07 -18.69 -1.54
N VAL A 555 17.35 -17.84 -0.79
CA VAL A 555 17.41 -17.79 0.68
C VAL A 555 16.02 -18.00 1.26
N GLN A 556 15.84 -19.08 2.03
CA GLN A 556 14.53 -19.51 2.56
C GLN A 556 14.09 -18.75 3.82
N GLU A 557 14.99 -18.08 4.53
CA GLU A 557 14.56 -17.20 5.64
C GLU A 557 14.11 -15.82 5.12
N TYR A 558 13.49 -15.02 6.00
CA TYR A 558 13.17 -13.62 5.69
C TYR A 558 14.44 -12.93 5.18
N SER A 559 14.38 -12.43 3.94
CA SER A 559 15.56 -11.88 3.27
C SER A 559 15.16 -10.86 2.19
N VAL A 560 15.65 -9.62 2.35
CA VAL A 560 15.40 -8.49 1.44
C VAL A 560 16.68 -7.70 1.17
N ASP A 561 16.64 -6.77 0.21
CA ASP A 561 17.74 -5.86 -0.14
C ASP A 561 19.10 -6.57 -0.39
N PRO A 562 19.20 -7.44 -1.42
CA PRO A 562 20.41 -8.19 -1.70
C PRO A 562 21.54 -7.28 -2.21
N ALA A 563 22.77 -7.47 -1.71
CA ALA A 563 23.98 -6.87 -2.29
C ALA A 563 25.11 -7.90 -2.40
N TRP A 564 25.66 -8.08 -3.60
CA TRP A 564 26.75 -9.04 -3.85
C TRP A 564 28.12 -8.41 -3.59
N ALA A 565 29.02 -9.17 -2.97
CA ALA A 565 30.44 -8.83 -2.93
C ALA A 565 31.02 -8.89 -4.37
N PRO A 566 31.92 -7.98 -4.78
CA PRO A 566 32.47 -7.94 -6.15
C PRO A 566 33.21 -9.21 -6.57
N ASP A 567 33.69 -10.02 -5.61
CA ASP A 567 34.36 -11.30 -5.85
C ASP A 567 33.39 -12.49 -6.04
N GLY A 568 32.09 -12.27 -5.86
CA GLY A 568 31.05 -13.30 -5.95
C GLY A 568 31.06 -14.35 -4.84
N ARG A 569 31.86 -14.19 -3.79
CA ARG A 569 31.95 -15.19 -2.70
C ARG A 569 30.78 -15.10 -1.73
N LEU A 570 30.28 -13.89 -1.49
CA LEU A 570 29.24 -13.58 -0.51
C LEU A 570 28.13 -12.70 -1.13
N LEU A 571 26.91 -12.96 -0.67
CA LEU A 571 25.78 -12.05 -0.78
C LEU A 571 25.38 -11.61 0.63
N ILE A 572 25.24 -10.30 0.85
CA ILE A 572 24.59 -9.76 2.06
C ILE A 572 23.14 -9.41 1.79
N TYR A 573 22.34 -9.40 2.85
CA TYR A 573 20.92 -9.08 2.80
C TYR A 573 20.42 -8.59 4.16
N SER A 574 19.30 -7.88 4.14
CA SER A 574 18.59 -7.40 5.31
C SER A 574 17.64 -8.48 5.85
N GLY A 575 17.66 -8.68 7.17
CA GLY A 575 16.65 -9.43 7.90
C GLY A 575 15.37 -8.60 8.14
N PRO A 576 14.41 -9.12 8.93
CA PRO A 576 13.16 -8.41 9.21
C PRO A 576 13.40 -7.16 10.05
N ASP A 577 12.58 -6.13 9.79
CA ASP A 577 12.42 -5.02 10.71
C ASP A 577 11.88 -5.53 12.06
N ILE A 578 12.54 -5.12 13.14
CA ILE A 578 12.11 -5.32 14.52
C ILE A 578 12.21 -3.94 15.20
N GLY A 579 11.06 -3.36 15.52
CA GLY A 579 10.97 -2.00 16.05
C GLY A 579 11.44 -0.94 15.05
N THR A 580 12.65 -0.41 15.27
CA THR A 580 13.26 0.62 14.40
C THR A 580 14.51 0.14 13.67
N THR A 581 14.83 -1.14 13.76
CA THR A 581 16.11 -1.70 13.28
C THR A 581 15.93 -3.03 12.57
N PHE A 582 16.88 -3.38 11.70
CA PHE A 582 17.02 -4.69 11.08
C PHE A 582 18.46 -5.17 11.20
N SER A 583 18.68 -6.50 11.15
CA SER A 583 20.02 -7.09 11.12
C SER A 583 20.49 -7.31 9.69
N VAL A 584 21.79 -7.15 9.46
CA VAL A 584 22.45 -7.54 8.19
C VAL A 584 23.00 -8.95 8.34
N LYS A 585 22.79 -9.79 7.32
CA LYS A 585 23.20 -11.19 7.27
C LYS A 585 23.95 -11.49 5.97
N ALA A 586 24.57 -12.65 5.87
CA ALA A 586 25.21 -13.12 4.64
C ALA A 586 24.96 -14.61 4.35
N VAL A 587 25.02 -14.94 3.06
CA VAL A 587 25.16 -16.29 2.53
C VAL A 587 26.33 -16.35 1.54
N THR A 588 26.86 -17.55 1.29
CA THR A 588 27.77 -17.81 0.17
C THR A 588 27.02 -17.81 -1.17
N ALA A 589 27.77 -17.88 -2.27
CA ALA A 589 27.22 -18.07 -3.62
C ALA A 589 26.27 -19.27 -3.78
N ASP A 590 26.45 -20.29 -2.93
CA ASP A 590 25.66 -21.54 -2.89
C ASP A 590 24.57 -21.51 -1.80
N ALA A 591 24.16 -20.32 -1.35
CA ALA A 591 23.15 -20.08 -0.30
C ALA A 591 23.47 -20.63 1.10
N ALA A 592 24.71 -21.06 1.38
CA ALA A 592 25.09 -21.49 2.73
C ALA A 592 25.23 -20.26 3.65
N ALA A 593 24.59 -20.27 4.82
CA ALA A 593 24.69 -19.18 5.80
C ALA A 593 26.16 -18.88 6.16
N HIS A 594 26.54 -17.61 6.07
CA HIS A 594 27.89 -17.15 6.36
C HIS A 594 27.87 -16.22 7.59
N PRO A 595 28.65 -16.51 8.64
CA PRO A 595 28.69 -15.66 9.82
C PRO A 595 29.34 -14.32 9.49
N LEU A 596 28.62 -13.22 9.74
CA LEU A 596 29.16 -11.87 9.76
C LEU A 596 29.33 -11.36 11.19
N LEU A 597 30.15 -10.32 11.32
CA LEU A 597 30.15 -9.43 12.48
C LEU A 597 28.73 -8.84 12.66
N ALA A 598 28.25 -8.79 13.90
CA ALA A 598 26.86 -8.41 14.20
C ALA A 598 26.57 -6.94 13.85
N LEU A 599 26.07 -6.71 12.64
CA LEU A 599 25.69 -5.41 12.12
C LEU A 599 24.16 -5.24 12.19
N THR A 600 23.71 -4.22 12.91
CA THR A 600 22.29 -3.86 13.04
C THR A 600 22.14 -2.39 12.67
N LEU A 601 21.17 -2.09 11.81
CA LEU A 601 21.00 -0.78 11.19
C LEU A 601 19.59 -0.22 11.44
N THR A 602 19.47 1.10 11.54
CA THR A 602 18.18 1.79 11.64
C THR A 602 17.42 1.65 10.31
N ARG A 603 16.10 1.40 10.39
CA ARG A 603 15.20 1.31 9.24
C ARG A 603 15.39 2.50 8.27
N GLY A 604 15.32 2.19 6.97
CA GLY A 604 15.64 3.12 5.89
C GLY A 604 17.11 3.09 5.45
N ALA A 605 18.03 2.47 6.20
CA ALA A 605 19.44 2.30 5.81
C ALA A 605 19.70 1.03 4.95
N ARG A 606 18.76 0.69 4.07
CA ARG A 606 18.68 -0.65 3.44
C ARG A 606 19.59 -0.87 2.24
N HIS A 607 20.03 0.19 1.55
CA HIS A 607 21.00 0.04 0.48
C HIS A 607 22.42 -0.04 1.07
N LEU A 608 23.11 -1.13 0.76
CA LEU A 608 24.43 -1.48 1.27
C LEU A 608 25.34 -1.75 0.08
N VAL A 609 26.49 -1.07 0.00
CA VAL A 609 27.36 -1.17 -1.19
C VAL A 609 28.78 -1.55 -0.78
N PHE A 610 29.30 -2.62 -1.38
CA PHE A 610 30.68 -3.05 -1.18
C PHE A 610 31.67 -2.11 -1.87
N GLN A 611 32.78 -1.80 -1.20
CA GLN A 611 33.91 -1.15 -1.83
C GLN A 611 34.67 -2.11 -2.77
N PRO A 612 35.47 -1.58 -3.73
CA PRO A 612 36.29 -2.37 -4.62
C PRO A 612 37.26 -3.28 -3.83
N GLY A 613 37.04 -4.59 -3.89
CA GLY A 613 37.76 -5.60 -3.11
C GLY A 613 36.93 -6.35 -2.07
N GLY A 614 35.66 -6.01 -1.85
CA GLY A 614 34.69 -6.83 -1.09
C GLY A 614 34.91 -6.93 0.43
N ARG A 615 36.00 -6.34 0.95
CA ARG A 615 36.37 -6.33 2.38
C ARG A 615 35.58 -5.32 3.21
N THR A 616 35.16 -4.21 2.60
CA THR A 616 34.59 -3.05 3.27
C THR A 616 33.21 -2.75 2.70
N LEU A 617 32.26 -2.44 3.58
CA LEU A 617 30.88 -2.12 3.24
C LEU A 617 30.57 -0.66 3.57
N VAL A 618 29.94 0.06 2.64
CA VAL A 618 29.42 1.43 2.82
C VAL A 618 27.90 1.36 3.03
N PHE A 619 27.41 2.10 4.01
CA PHE A 619 26.01 2.08 4.45
C PHE A 619 25.61 3.40 5.13
N LEU A 620 24.31 3.59 5.33
CA LEU A 620 23.78 4.72 6.11
C LEU A 620 23.64 4.33 7.60
N ARG A 621 23.98 5.24 8.51
CA ARG A 621 23.75 5.06 9.95
C ARG A 621 23.34 6.37 10.62
N GLY A 622 22.46 6.25 11.60
CA GLY A 622 21.94 7.36 12.40
C GLY A 622 20.50 7.12 12.86
N GLU A 623 19.78 8.22 12.97
CA GLU A 623 18.36 8.32 13.28
C GLU A 623 17.49 7.81 12.12
N ILE A 624 16.16 7.81 12.28
CA ILE A 624 15.24 7.35 11.24
C ILE A 624 15.23 8.32 10.05
N GLN A 625 15.23 9.64 10.28
CA GLN A 625 15.32 10.66 9.22
C GLN A 625 16.73 11.20 9.01
N HIS A 626 17.50 11.45 10.07
CA HIS A 626 18.86 11.95 9.93
C HIS A 626 19.90 10.81 9.93
N LYS A 627 20.54 10.57 8.79
CA LYS A 627 21.59 9.56 8.63
C LYS A 627 22.83 10.15 7.97
N ASN A 628 23.97 9.55 8.25
CA ASN A 628 25.23 9.82 7.59
C ASN A 628 25.78 8.56 6.93
N LEU A 629 26.71 8.71 5.98
CA LEU A 629 27.45 7.59 5.40
C LEU A 629 28.53 7.11 6.39
N TRP A 630 28.66 5.80 6.47
CA TRP A 630 29.67 5.09 7.24
C TRP A 630 30.25 3.97 6.39
N LEU A 631 31.47 3.55 6.73
CA LEU A 631 32.05 2.29 6.27
C LEU A 631 32.38 1.37 7.44
N ILE A 632 32.36 0.07 7.18
CA ILE A 632 32.81 -0.98 8.10
C ILE A 632 33.74 -1.96 7.38
N ASP A 633 34.89 -2.25 7.98
CA ASP A 633 35.77 -3.35 7.59
C ASP A 633 35.20 -4.66 8.16
N LEU A 634 34.81 -5.60 7.27
CA LEU A 634 34.06 -6.80 7.67
C LEU A 634 34.89 -7.87 8.38
N GLU A 635 36.24 -7.76 8.37
CA GLU A 635 37.14 -8.67 9.09
C GLU A 635 37.40 -8.19 10.51
N THR A 636 37.64 -6.88 10.68
CA THR A 636 38.04 -6.27 11.96
C THR A 636 36.88 -5.66 12.75
N GLY A 637 35.75 -5.36 12.08
CA GLY A 637 34.65 -4.59 12.64
C GLY A 637 34.96 -3.10 12.83
N ALA A 638 36.08 -2.61 12.30
CA ALA A 638 36.44 -1.20 12.41
C ALA A 638 35.52 -0.33 11.55
N GLU A 639 34.89 0.66 12.17
CA GLU A 639 33.96 1.59 11.52
C GLU A 639 34.56 2.99 11.37
N ARG A 640 34.28 3.66 10.24
CA ARG A 640 34.62 5.08 10.02
C ARG A 640 33.42 5.82 9.45
N GLN A 641 33.05 6.93 10.09
CA GLN A 641 32.07 7.88 9.57
C GLN A 641 32.67 8.66 8.39
N LEU A 642 31.92 8.76 7.29
CA LEU A 642 32.33 9.46 6.07
C LEU A 642 31.76 10.88 5.99
N THR A 643 30.53 11.06 6.47
CA THR A 643 29.85 12.37 6.41
C THR A 643 29.36 12.85 7.77
N ASN A 644 29.27 14.16 7.93
CA ASN A 644 28.54 14.80 9.02
C ASN A 644 27.69 15.94 8.44
N LEU A 645 26.54 15.55 7.89
CA LEU A 645 25.56 16.44 7.27
C LEU A 645 24.64 17.07 8.34
N PRO A 646 24.01 18.21 8.07
CA PRO A 646 23.05 18.83 8.98
C PRO A 646 21.73 18.04 9.05
N PRO A 647 20.89 18.27 10.08
CA PRO A 647 19.62 17.55 10.28
C PRO A 647 18.65 17.60 9.08
N ASP A 648 18.62 18.72 8.34
CA ASP A 648 17.76 18.95 7.16
C ASP A 648 18.20 18.16 5.90
N PHE A 649 19.28 17.38 5.99
CA PHE A 649 19.79 16.55 4.90
C PHE A 649 19.34 15.09 5.08
N ASP A 650 18.07 14.81 4.78
CA ASP A 650 17.52 13.44 4.73
C ASP A 650 18.03 12.69 3.49
N ILE A 651 18.87 11.67 3.72
CA ILE A 651 19.34 10.74 2.68
C ILE A 651 18.41 9.52 2.63
N ARG A 652 17.76 9.30 1.48
CA ARG A 652 16.89 8.12 1.26
C ARG A 652 17.54 6.97 0.49
N ASP A 653 18.48 7.28 -0.39
CA ASP A 653 19.27 6.30 -1.13
C ASP A 653 20.63 6.94 -1.49
N PHE A 654 21.62 6.14 -1.85
CA PHE A 654 22.91 6.60 -2.36
C PHE A 654 23.50 5.55 -3.30
N ASP A 655 24.57 5.91 -4.02
CA ASP A 655 25.49 4.91 -4.60
C ASP A 655 26.91 5.46 -4.66
N ILE A 656 27.89 4.58 -4.68
CA ILE A 656 29.34 4.89 -4.66
C ILE A 656 30.00 4.47 -5.98
N SER A 657 30.99 5.22 -6.44
CA SER A 657 31.75 4.90 -7.63
C SER A 657 32.58 3.62 -7.47
N ALA A 658 32.89 2.99 -8.60
CA ALA A 658 33.70 1.77 -8.67
C ALA A 658 35.19 1.94 -8.26
N ASP A 659 35.62 3.15 -7.88
CA ASP A 659 36.90 3.45 -7.24
C ASP A 659 36.78 3.81 -5.75
N GLY A 660 35.56 3.97 -5.23
CA GLY A 660 35.28 4.32 -3.84
C GLY A 660 35.45 5.80 -3.48
N HIS A 661 35.69 6.68 -4.45
CA HIS A 661 36.02 8.09 -4.21
C HIS A 661 34.87 9.08 -4.42
N GLU A 662 33.81 8.71 -5.14
CA GLU A 662 32.66 9.58 -5.41
C GLU A 662 31.37 8.91 -4.91
N VAL A 663 30.48 9.69 -4.32
CA VAL A 663 29.12 9.25 -3.96
C VAL A 663 28.09 10.17 -4.59
N VAL A 664 26.98 9.58 -5.04
CA VAL A 664 25.75 10.31 -5.30
C VAL A 664 24.73 9.98 -4.23
N LEU A 665 24.26 11.01 -3.52
CA LEU A 665 23.22 10.97 -2.51
C LEU A 665 21.87 11.35 -3.12
N GLU A 666 20.81 10.60 -2.81
CA GLU A 666 19.44 11.08 -2.94
C GLU A 666 19.06 11.87 -1.67
N ARG A 667 18.95 13.19 -1.82
CA ARG A 667 18.40 14.08 -0.79
C ARG A 667 16.91 14.28 -1.01
N VAL A 668 16.11 14.04 0.02
CA VAL A 668 14.73 14.50 0.09
C VAL A 668 14.67 15.82 0.84
N GLN A 669 13.95 16.78 0.27
CA GLN A 669 13.56 18.01 0.92
C GLN A 669 12.03 18.00 1.00
N GLU A 670 11.50 17.83 2.20
CA GLU A 670 10.05 17.98 2.41
C GLU A 670 9.76 19.47 2.66
N ARG A 671 8.61 19.94 2.18
CA ARG A 671 7.95 21.13 2.71
C ARG A 671 6.58 20.68 3.14
N SER A 672 6.21 20.98 4.36
CA SER A 672 4.90 20.65 4.91
C SER A 672 4.11 21.90 5.28
N ASP A 673 2.83 21.71 5.55
CA ASP A 673 1.99 22.65 6.28
C ASP A 673 1.00 21.82 7.13
N VAL A 674 0.70 22.26 8.35
CA VAL A 674 -0.37 21.67 9.17
C VAL A 674 -1.70 22.31 8.79
N VAL A 675 -2.70 21.51 8.43
CA VAL A 675 -4.01 22.01 7.95
C VAL A 675 -5.15 21.47 8.83
N LEU A 676 -5.97 22.39 9.33
CA LEU A 676 -7.23 22.13 10.04
C LEU A 676 -8.39 22.08 9.05
N LEU A 677 -9.28 21.10 9.20
CA LEU A 677 -10.57 21.03 8.51
C LEU A 677 -11.69 21.07 9.56
N ASP A 678 -12.48 22.15 9.58
CA ASP A 678 -13.76 22.19 10.30
C ASP A 678 -14.85 21.57 9.41
N LEU A 679 -15.41 20.44 9.84
CA LEU A 679 -16.47 19.72 9.13
C LEU A 679 -17.85 20.37 9.40
N PRO A 680 -18.80 20.30 8.45
CA PRO A 680 -20.15 20.81 8.64
C PRO A 680 -20.87 20.13 9.81
N ARG A 681 -21.81 20.84 10.43
CA ARG A 681 -22.76 20.20 11.36
C ARG A 681 -23.71 19.30 10.54
N PRO A 682 -24.00 18.06 11.01
CA PRO A 682 -24.94 17.16 10.35
C PRO A 682 -26.38 17.69 10.39
#